data_AF-A0A7C1C025-F1
#
_entry.id   AF-A0A7C1C025-F1
#
_cell.length_a   1.000
_cell.length_b   1.000
_cell.length_c   1.000
_cell.angle_alpha   90.00
_cell.angle_beta   90.00
_cell.angle_gamma   90.00
#
_symmetry.space_group_name_H-M   'P 1'
#
loop_
_entity.id
_entity.type
_entity.pdbx_description
1 polymer ?
#
loop_
_entity_poly.entity_id
_entity_poly.type
_entity_poly.pdbx_seq_one_letter_code
_entity_poly.pdbx_strand_id
1 'polypeptide(L)'
;WMMDPFTKDPSNSGPLYIDLGDVSEDLLRDGRKRYENGLPTSRVVTDVDTTIWGRVPTKQALVESFSNIAGSRQFQDVGYDGLSDKDERSFFKKNYLKLINDRFGTGSKAYKLADKDPSADDYHYYRGTDYDSEPLYSSISERYKNYNGPEGNSPTNAQNTEPYKTSATNLPNQEDINHDNTLSESERYFQYKVNLDPTQMVVGKNYIADVHEAGNIRLPNGNVTSVKWYQFKIPIQMPTKVVGNIENFQSIRFMRVYMKGFSKPIICRFATFGLVRGEWRNYLHSLLAQGEYVPGDAGNQTKFVISTVNVEENSNRIPIPYVIPPGIKREVNFGTTNYVRLNEQSLQFTVVDLKDGEARGAYKNTNFDFRQYKKIKMYVHAEKRLADEDLKDGDLTVFIRLGSDFTQNYYEYEMPLKFTPWYTSSADPNAIWPEQNRMVLVLDKLIKAKQERNIAMRNPNSNVTLQRPFVVYDGGNKITVVGNPSFNDVKGILIGVRNPKRKGTNLNDDGEKKDAIIWVDELRLTDFDKKPGWAGTGRLEANLSDLGRVMISGAYTSAGFGSLDQKLNVISQNNSLNYSVATDLDLGKLFPKKTGLIIPVHFDYGKGINTPRYDPLNPDTKLSDDLNTYVDKAKRDSVKNMVIDYTRRTNINFMNVRKERTNTGKKKNRKPQIYNLENFNFSFAYSQIYHHNIDITSDRLKTYQGGLGYNFNTRPKNFRPFSKSKKVSSPWLRWIRDFNIYLWPKSLSFRFSMNRIFDSRTYRDKSFGDIITRPTYKRDWTYNRDYSFKYDFSRSLSLEYVAGARAYIREPQIYPDKNTQQWEEYKREIWSQIWSMGTLQNFNQSV
;
A
#
# COMPACT_ATOMS: atom_id res chain seq x y z
N TRP A 1 14.36 -17.61 24.17
CA TRP A 1 15.52 -18.04 24.98
C TRP A 1 15.07 -18.97 26.10
N MET A 2 15.67 -20.15 26.22
CA MET A 2 15.38 -21.15 27.26
C MET A 2 16.61 -21.39 28.14
N MET A 3 16.44 -21.34 29.47
CA MET A 3 17.48 -21.72 30.42
C MET A 3 17.75 -23.21 30.32
N ASP A 4 19.01 -23.63 30.48
CA ASP A 4 19.38 -25.05 30.51
C ASP A 4 18.60 -25.83 31.58
N PRO A 5 17.68 -26.74 31.18
CA PRO A 5 16.86 -27.48 32.14
C PRO A 5 17.62 -28.66 32.77
N PHE A 6 18.83 -28.98 32.30
CA PHE A 6 19.57 -30.19 32.67
C PHE A 6 20.65 -29.97 33.74
N THR A 7 20.76 -28.75 34.28
CA THR A 7 21.76 -28.41 35.31
C THR A 7 21.71 -29.29 36.56
N LYS A 8 20.54 -29.84 36.90
CA LYS A 8 20.36 -30.73 38.07
C LYS A 8 20.26 -32.21 37.71
N ASP A 9 19.68 -32.55 36.56
CA ASP A 9 19.50 -33.93 36.12
C ASP A 9 19.78 -34.06 34.60
N PRO A 10 21.04 -34.32 34.23
CA PRO A 10 21.44 -34.46 32.83
C PRO A 10 20.84 -35.69 32.13
N SER A 11 20.28 -36.65 32.87
CA SER A 11 19.79 -37.92 32.31
C SER A 11 18.33 -37.86 31.84
N ASN A 12 17.60 -36.80 32.16
CA ASN A 12 16.16 -36.72 31.95
C ASN A 12 15.78 -36.10 30.59
N SER A 13 16.11 -36.77 29.48
CA SER A 13 15.78 -36.30 28.13
C SER A 13 14.31 -36.49 27.75
N GLY A 14 13.77 -35.64 26.89
CA GLY A 14 12.43 -35.79 26.33
C GLY A 14 12.07 -34.71 25.31
N PRO A 15 11.08 -34.95 24.43
CA PRO A 15 10.64 -33.95 23.45
C PRO A 15 9.67 -32.89 24.02
N LEU A 16 9.88 -31.65 23.57
CA LEU A 16 8.94 -30.53 23.62
C LEU A 16 8.27 -30.38 22.26
N TYR A 17 6.96 -30.21 22.24
CA TYR A 17 6.15 -30.02 21.05
C TYR A 17 5.48 -28.65 21.06
N ILE A 18 5.40 -28.05 19.88
CA ILE A 18 4.66 -26.83 19.62
C ILE A 18 3.73 -27.14 18.44
N ASP A 19 2.42 -27.06 18.67
CA ASP A 19 1.41 -27.14 17.62
C ASP A 19 0.92 -25.72 17.32
N LEU A 20 0.78 -25.38 16.04
CA LEU A 20 0.35 -24.07 15.56
C LEU A 20 -0.72 -24.25 14.47
N GLY A 21 -1.95 -23.82 14.73
CA GLY A 21 -3.08 -23.99 13.80
C GLY A 21 -4.42 -23.82 14.48
N ASP A 22 -5.41 -24.63 14.06
CA ASP A 22 -6.61 -24.84 14.85
C ASP A 22 -6.39 -26.06 15.75
N VAL A 23 -6.53 -25.84 17.05
CA VAL A 23 -6.37 -26.84 18.09
C VAL A 23 -7.71 -26.92 18.81
N SER A 24 -8.12 -28.13 19.19
CA SER A 24 -9.37 -28.34 19.89
C SER A 24 -9.38 -27.60 21.24
N GLU A 25 -10.44 -26.84 21.47
CA GLU A 25 -10.80 -26.22 22.74
C GLU A 25 -11.62 -27.15 23.63
N ASP A 26 -12.07 -28.31 23.11
CA ASP A 26 -12.65 -29.39 23.91
C ASP A 26 -11.55 -30.07 24.75
N LEU A 27 -11.34 -29.56 25.97
CA LEU A 27 -10.35 -30.09 26.92
C LEU A 27 -10.83 -31.47 27.42
N LEU A 28 -12.09 -31.54 27.85
CA LEU A 28 -12.75 -32.74 28.34
C LEU A 28 -13.55 -33.42 27.23
N ARG A 29 -12.84 -34.05 26.29
CA ARG A 29 -13.37 -34.68 25.05
C ARG A 29 -14.74 -35.36 25.18
N ASP A 30 -15.80 -34.57 25.08
CA ASP A 30 -17.20 -34.98 25.16
C ASP A 30 -18.11 -34.18 24.20
N GLY A 31 -17.55 -33.23 23.46
CA GLY A 31 -18.26 -32.38 22.51
C GLY A 31 -19.27 -31.42 23.15
N ARG A 32 -19.15 -31.15 24.46
CA ARG A 32 -20.04 -30.25 25.20
C ARG A 32 -19.24 -29.13 25.84
N LYS A 33 -19.52 -27.89 25.42
CA LYS A 33 -18.86 -26.71 25.98
C LYS A 33 -19.07 -26.61 27.49
N ARG A 34 -17.98 -26.76 28.26
CA ARG A 34 -17.95 -26.50 29.71
C ARG A 34 -17.80 -25.02 30.00
N TYR A 35 -18.53 -24.53 31.00
CA TYR A 35 -18.34 -23.19 31.54
C TYR A 35 -18.96 -23.08 32.95
N GLU A 36 -18.16 -22.64 33.91
CA GLU A 36 -18.51 -22.64 35.34
C GLU A 36 -19.69 -21.71 35.70
N ASN A 37 -19.81 -20.56 35.04
CA ASN A 37 -20.88 -19.61 35.33
C ASN A 37 -22.27 -20.09 34.89
N GLY A 38 -22.36 -21.19 34.14
CA GLY A 38 -23.61 -21.88 33.83
C GLY A 38 -24.03 -22.91 34.88
N LEU A 39 -23.16 -23.24 35.83
CA LEU A 39 -23.43 -24.21 36.87
C LEU A 39 -24.40 -23.63 37.93
N PRO A 40 -25.09 -24.49 38.70
CA PRO A 40 -26.07 -24.07 39.69
C PRO A 40 -25.46 -23.12 40.74
N THR A 41 -26.27 -22.16 41.21
CA THR A 41 -25.86 -21.21 42.26
C THR A 41 -26.12 -21.72 43.67
N SER A 42 -26.60 -22.95 43.81
CA SER A 42 -26.98 -23.56 45.09
C SER A 42 -26.69 -25.07 45.07
N ARG A 43 -26.82 -25.72 46.23
CA ARG A 43 -26.69 -27.18 46.36
C ARG A 43 -27.71 -27.99 45.54
N VAL A 44 -28.81 -27.38 45.12
CA VAL A 44 -29.80 -28.06 44.26
C VAL A 44 -29.29 -28.05 42.84
N VAL A 45 -29.03 -29.24 42.30
CA VAL A 45 -28.50 -29.44 40.95
C VAL A 45 -29.63 -29.30 39.93
N THR A 46 -29.66 -28.21 39.17
CA THR A 46 -30.64 -27.90 38.12
C THR A 46 -29.95 -27.38 36.87
N ASP A 47 -30.60 -27.45 35.70
CA ASP A 47 -30.08 -26.89 34.44
C ASP A 47 -28.70 -27.43 34.03
N VAL A 48 -28.38 -28.66 34.41
CA VAL A 48 -27.16 -29.38 34.02
C VAL A 48 -27.49 -30.77 33.48
N ASP A 49 -26.64 -31.26 32.59
CA ASP A 49 -26.60 -32.64 32.08
C ASP A 49 -25.27 -33.29 32.48
N THR A 50 -25.12 -34.60 32.32
CA THR A 50 -23.91 -35.35 32.72
C THR A 50 -23.24 -36.02 31.52
N THR A 51 -21.92 -35.93 31.44
CA THR A 51 -21.10 -36.68 30.46
C THR A 51 -20.22 -37.70 31.20
N ILE A 52 -19.25 -38.32 30.52
CA ILE A 52 -18.29 -39.21 31.17
C ILE A 52 -17.32 -38.47 32.12
N TRP A 53 -17.15 -37.15 31.95
CA TRP A 53 -16.21 -36.34 32.72
C TRP A 53 -16.85 -35.58 33.87
N GLY A 54 -18.16 -35.31 33.83
CA GLY A 54 -18.84 -34.61 34.93
C GLY A 54 -20.13 -33.91 34.47
N ARG A 55 -20.44 -32.72 35.01
CA ARG A 55 -21.68 -31.95 34.73
C ARG A 55 -21.52 -30.74 33.81
N VAL A 56 -22.26 -30.71 32.71
CA VAL A 56 -22.35 -29.59 31.76
C VAL A 56 -23.59 -28.75 31.99
N PRO A 57 -23.51 -27.42 31.96
CA PRO A 57 -24.69 -26.58 31.84
C PRO A 57 -25.51 -26.91 30.58
N THR A 58 -26.84 -26.88 30.67
CA THR A 58 -27.74 -27.07 29.50
C THR A 58 -28.19 -25.76 28.85
N LYS A 59 -27.97 -24.64 29.54
CA LYS A 59 -28.28 -23.30 29.02
C LYS A 59 -27.13 -22.81 28.14
N GLN A 60 -27.29 -21.64 27.52
CA GLN A 60 -26.21 -20.96 26.82
C GLN A 60 -25.67 -19.83 27.71
N ALA A 61 -24.35 -19.68 27.79
CA ALA A 61 -23.73 -18.54 28.46
C ALA A 61 -24.01 -17.26 27.65
N LEU A 62 -24.62 -16.25 28.29
CA LEU A 62 -24.81 -14.92 27.68
C LEU A 62 -23.67 -13.96 28.01
N VAL A 63 -23.05 -14.14 29.17
CA VAL A 63 -21.96 -13.32 29.69
C VAL A 63 -20.99 -14.21 30.45
N GLU A 64 -19.70 -13.91 30.37
CA GLU A 64 -18.61 -14.63 31.03
C GLU A 64 -18.38 -14.06 32.45
N SER A 65 -19.35 -14.26 33.33
CA SER A 65 -19.27 -13.79 34.71
C SER A 65 -20.02 -14.70 35.66
N PHE A 66 -19.41 -14.99 36.80
CA PHE A 66 -20.07 -15.67 37.91
C PHE A 66 -21.28 -14.90 38.46
N SER A 67 -22.15 -15.60 39.17
CA SER A 67 -23.29 -15.00 39.87
C SER A 67 -22.86 -14.02 40.96
N ASN A 68 -23.67 -12.98 41.19
CA ASN A 68 -23.51 -12.01 42.27
C ASN A 68 -24.19 -12.45 43.58
N ILE A 69 -24.87 -13.60 43.58
CA ILE A 69 -25.57 -14.14 44.77
C ILE A 69 -24.52 -14.57 45.81
N ALA A 70 -24.67 -14.10 47.04
CA ALA A 70 -23.76 -14.47 48.13
C ALA A 70 -23.77 -15.98 48.37
N GLY A 71 -22.57 -16.58 48.51
CA GLY A 71 -22.41 -18.02 48.74
C GLY A 71 -22.61 -18.91 47.50
N SER A 72 -22.91 -18.35 46.33
CA SER A 72 -23.06 -19.13 45.08
C SER A 72 -21.72 -19.60 44.49
N ARG A 73 -20.63 -18.87 44.75
CA ARG A 73 -19.30 -19.13 44.14
C ARG A 73 -18.82 -20.56 44.34
N GLN A 74 -18.97 -21.11 45.55
CA GLN A 74 -18.56 -22.48 45.89
C GLN A 74 -19.26 -23.59 45.09
N PHE A 75 -20.35 -23.28 44.38
CA PHE A 75 -21.08 -24.22 43.52
C PHE A 75 -20.78 -24.01 42.03
N GLN A 76 -20.20 -22.87 41.66
CA GLN A 76 -19.85 -22.52 40.28
C GLN A 76 -18.36 -22.71 40.01
N ASP A 77 -17.49 -22.30 40.93
CA ASP A 77 -16.03 -22.38 40.85
C ASP A 77 -15.56 -23.80 41.25
N VAL A 78 -15.94 -24.79 40.43
CA VAL A 78 -15.76 -26.24 40.66
C VAL A 78 -15.11 -26.92 39.46
N GLY A 79 -14.26 -26.21 38.73
CA GLY A 79 -13.44 -26.81 37.70
C GLY A 79 -14.13 -27.03 36.35
N TYR A 80 -13.37 -27.62 35.43
CA TYR A 80 -13.88 -27.96 34.09
C TYR A 80 -14.88 -29.12 34.13
N ASP A 81 -14.82 -29.97 35.15
CA ASP A 81 -15.66 -31.15 35.25
C ASP A 81 -17.08 -30.81 35.78
N GLY A 82 -17.24 -29.67 36.47
CA GLY A 82 -18.49 -29.19 37.03
C GLY A 82 -18.92 -29.91 38.31
N LEU A 83 -17.99 -30.54 39.02
CA LEU A 83 -18.22 -31.30 40.24
C LEU A 83 -17.29 -30.78 41.33
N SER A 84 -17.82 -30.47 42.51
CA SER A 84 -16.93 -30.30 43.67
C SER A 84 -16.30 -31.64 44.05
N ASP A 85 -15.12 -31.65 44.63
CA ASP A 85 -14.45 -32.71 45.40
C ASP A 85 -15.37 -33.81 46.04
N LYS A 86 -16.47 -33.38 46.67
CA LYS A 86 -17.44 -34.28 47.31
C LYS A 86 -18.29 -35.06 46.28
N ASP A 87 -18.73 -34.37 45.25
CA ASP A 87 -19.54 -34.92 44.18
C ASP A 87 -18.69 -35.79 43.24
N GLU A 88 -17.43 -35.40 43.00
CA GLU A 88 -16.44 -36.21 42.29
C GLU A 88 -16.26 -37.59 42.90
N ARG A 89 -16.07 -37.67 44.23
CA ARG A 89 -15.95 -38.96 44.94
C ARG A 89 -17.12 -39.87 44.68
N SER A 90 -18.32 -39.33 44.58
CA SER A 90 -19.53 -40.10 44.31
C SER A 90 -19.64 -40.47 42.84
N PHE A 91 -19.28 -39.56 41.94
CA PHE A 91 -19.34 -39.71 40.49
C PHE A 91 -18.31 -40.73 39.97
N PHE A 92 -17.07 -40.60 40.41
CA PHE A 92 -15.94 -41.43 40.01
C PHE A 92 -15.76 -42.71 40.86
N LYS A 93 -16.61 -42.93 41.86
CA LYS A 93 -16.55 -44.09 42.78
C LYS A 93 -16.41 -45.42 42.07
N LYS A 94 -17.27 -45.66 41.07
CA LYS A 94 -17.40 -46.97 40.40
C LYS A 94 -16.36 -47.18 39.30
N ASN A 95 -15.87 -46.10 38.68
CA ASN A 95 -15.10 -46.17 37.45
C ASN A 95 -13.61 -45.86 37.65
N TYR A 96 -13.24 -44.98 38.58
CA TYR A 96 -11.85 -44.59 38.81
C TYR A 96 -11.36 -45.02 40.20
N LEU A 97 -12.06 -44.63 41.27
CA LEU A 97 -11.65 -44.96 42.64
C LEU A 97 -11.65 -46.47 42.89
N LYS A 98 -12.65 -47.19 42.36
CA LYS A 98 -12.67 -48.66 42.42
C LYS A 98 -11.46 -49.29 41.73
N LEU A 99 -11.02 -48.79 40.57
CA LEU A 99 -9.85 -49.33 39.87
C LEU A 99 -8.56 -49.16 40.68
N ILE A 100 -8.40 -48.00 41.33
CA ILE A 100 -7.25 -47.76 42.20
C ILE A 100 -7.32 -48.65 43.45
N ASN A 101 -8.50 -48.80 44.04
CA ASN A 101 -8.70 -49.70 45.17
C ASN A 101 -8.38 -51.15 44.81
N ASP A 102 -8.88 -51.65 43.69
CA ASP A 102 -8.68 -53.04 43.26
C ASP A 102 -7.20 -53.33 42.95
N ARG A 103 -6.41 -52.32 42.53
CA ARG A 103 -4.97 -52.47 42.24
C ARG A 103 -4.04 -52.24 43.43
N PHE A 104 -4.35 -51.28 44.30
CA PHE A 104 -3.43 -50.79 45.34
C PHE A 104 -4.02 -50.85 46.75
N GLY A 105 -5.32 -51.06 46.90
CA GLY A 105 -6.04 -51.06 48.16
C GLY A 105 -6.34 -49.66 48.72
N THR A 106 -7.39 -49.55 49.53
CA THR A 106 -7.84 -48.29 50.18
C THR A 106 -6.80 -47.68 51.11
N GLY A 107 -5.88 -48.48 51.67
CA GLY A 107 -4.81 -48.00 52.53
C GLY A 107 -3.65 -47.32 51.80
N SER A 108 -3.56 -47.47 50.47
CA SER A 108 -2.44 -46.94 49.67
C SER A 108 -2.42 -45.41 49.60
N LYS A 109 -1.23 -44.83 49.49
CA LYS A 109 -1.07 -43.38 49.25
C LYS A 109 -1.79 -42.94 47.97
N ALA A 110 -1.77 -43.78 46.93
CA ALA A 110 -2.45 -43.51 45.67
C ALA A 110 -3.97 -43.41 45.85
N TYR A 111 -4.59 -44.37 46.55
CA TYR A 111 -6.03 -44.31 46.83
C TYR A 111 -6.38 -43.10 47.70
N LYS A 112 -5.59 -42.82 48.75
CA LYS A 112 -5.85 -41.66 49.62
C LYS A 112 -5.76 -40.32 48.90
N LEU A 113 -4.84 -40.18 47.94
CA LEU A 113 -4.74 -38.96 47.12
C LEU A 113 -5.91 -38.87 46.15
N ALA A 114 -6.23 -39.95 45.43
CA ALA A 114 -7.34 -39.98 44.49
C ALA A 114 -8.71 -39.84 45.17
N ASP A 115 -8.90 -40.35 46.39
CA ASP A 115 -10.15 -40.19 47.15
C ASP A 115 -10.27 -38.79 47.76
N LYS A 116 -9.14 -38.08 47.94
CA LYS A 116 -9.16 -36.69 48.41
C LYS A 116 -9.71 -35.77 47.32
N ASP A 117 -9.12 -35.86 46.13
CA ASP A 117 -9.39 -35.05 44.94
C ASP A 117 -9.32 -35.99 43.71
N PRO A 118 -10.46 -36.59 43.31
CA PRO A 118 -10.50 -37.52 42.18
C PRO A 118 -10.08 -36.93 40.82
N SER A 119 -10.42 -35.68 40.50
CA SER A 119 -10.06 -35.04 39.22
C SER A 119 -8.67 -34.39 39.22
N ALA A 120 -8.06 -34.22 40.39
CA ALA A 120 -6.76 -33.60 40.60
C ALA A 120 -6.71 -32.13 40.14
N ASP A 121 -7.78 -31.38 40.35
CA ASP A 121 -7.99 -30.04 39.79
C ASP A 121 -8.14 -28.93 40.85
N ASP A 122 -7.92 -29.25 42.12
CA ASP A 122 -7.84 -28.33 43.25
C ASP A 122 -6.85 -27.18 43.03
N TYR A 123 -7.33 -25.94 43.20
CA TYR A 123 -6.49 -24.74 43.26
C TYR A 123 -5.86 -24.53 44.63
N HIS A 124 -4.61 -24.06 44.65
CA HIS A 124 -4.01 -23.49 45.86
C HIS A 124 -3.16 -22.25 45.60
N TYR A 125 -3.36 -21.20 46.43
CA TYR A 125 -2.55 -19.99 46.33
C TYR A 125 -1.12 -20.24 46.85
N TYR A 126 -0.12 -19.85 46.06
CA TYR A 126 1.28 -20.17 46.33
C TYR A 126 1.85 -19.55 47.63
N ARG A 127 1.18 -18.56 48.23
CA ARG A 127 1.60 -17.90 49.49
C ARG A 127 0.78 -18.30 50.72
N GLY A 128 -0.08 -19.32 50.62
CA GLY A 128 -0.91 -19.75 51.77
C GLY A 128 -0.07 -19.98 53.04
N THR A 129 -0.60 -19.57 54.18
CA THR A 129 0.07 -19.71 55.50
C THR A 129 0.27 -21.16 55.91
N ASP A 130 -0.59 -22.05 55.43
CA ASP A 130 -0.46 -23.50 55.57
C ASP A 130 0.81 -24.03 54.88
N TYR A 131 1.15 -23.50 53.69
CA TYR A 131 2.40 -23.84 52.99
C TYR A 131 3.64 -23.36 53.75
N ASP A 132 3.54 -22.30 54.56
CA ASP A 132 4.66 -21.84 55.39
C ASP A 132 4.99 -22.81 56.54
N SER A 133 4.02 -23.61 56.96
CA SER A 133 4.15 -24.54 58.09
C SER A 133 4.76 -25.90 57.71
N GLU A 134 4.81 -26.23 56.42
CA GLU A 134 5.32 -27.51 55.91
C GLU A 134 6.68 -27.37 55.18
N PRO A 135 7.72 -28.12 55.59
CA PRO A 135 9.05 -28.06 54.95
C PRO A 135 9.06 -28.38 53.44
N LEU A 136 8.08 -29.15 52.95
CA LEU A 136 7.93 -29.52 51.55
C LEU A 136 7.81 -28.28 50.64
N TYR A 137 7.09 -27.25 51.09
CA TYR A 137 6.86 -26.03 50.32
C TYR A 137 7.93 -24.95 50.56
N SER A 138 9.08 -25.30 51.14
CA SER A 138 10.26 -24.43 51.15
C SER A 138 10.78 -24.14 49.73
N SER A 139 10.50 -25.03 48.78
CA SER A 139 10.79 -24.82 47.35
C SER A 139 9.68 -24.01 46.67
N ILE A 140 10.08 -22.94 45.96
CA ILE A 140 9.17 -22.16 45.11
C ILE A 140 8.44 -23.06 44.09
N SER A 141 9.12 -24.07 43.52
CA SER A 141 8.49 -24.94 42.53
C SER A 141 7.33 -25.78 43.10
N GLU A 142 7.45 -26.23 44.35
CA GLU A 142 6.38 -27.02 44.99
C GLU A 142 5.17 -26.14 45.32
N ARG A 143 5.39 -24.86 45.69
CA ARG A 143 4.30 -23.91 45.96
C ARG A 143 3.40 -23.63 44.75
N TYR A 144 3.94 -23.68 43.54
CA TYR A 144 3.18 -23.42 42.31
C TYR A 144 2.51 -24.66 41.72
N LYS A 145 2.68 -25.84 42.33
CA LYS A 145 2.23 -27.12 41.76
C LYS A 145 0.72 -27.18 41.51
N ASN A 146 -0.07 -26.62 42.42
CA ASN A 146 -1.54 -26.60 42.36
C ASN A 146 -2.09 -25.21 42.00
N TYR A 147 -1.24 -24.24 41.60
CA TYR A 147 -1.70 -22.88 41.31
C TYR A 147 -2.53 -22.77 40.02
N ASN A 148 -2.36 -23.72 39.09
CA ASN A 148 -3.12 -23.76 37.84
C ASN A 148 -4.38 -24.64 37.91
N GLY A 149 -4.72 -25.17 39.10
CA GLY A 149 -5.97 -25.91 39.30
C GLY A 149 -7.19 -25.00 39.05
N PRO A 150 -8.23 -25.48 38.34
CA PRO A 150 -9.45 -24.72 38.09
C PRO A 150 -10.44 -24.69 39.26
N GLU A 151 -10.59 -25.75 40.08
CA GLU A 151 -11.54 -25.76 41.20
C GLU A 151 -11.09 -24.79 42.30
N GLY A 152 -11.91 -23.78 42.60
CA GLY A 152 -11.64 -22.81 43.67
C GLY A 152 -10.59 -21.75 43.31
N ASN A 153 -10.31 -21.51 42.03
CA ASN A 153 -9.29 -20.54 41.59
C ASN A 153 -9.76 -19.08 41.60
N SER A 154 -11.07 -18.88 41.80
CA SER A 154 -11.76 -17.60 41.79
C SER A 154 -12.53 -17.31 43.10
N PRO A 155 -11.91 -17.49 44.29
CA PRO A 155 -12.59 -17.35 45.57
C PRO A 155 -13.03 -15.91 45.82
N THR A 156 -14.19 -15.74 46.45
CA THR A 156 -14.66 -14.45 46.94
C THR A 156 -13.92 -14.03 48.22
N ASN A 157 -13.95 -12.74 48.57
CA ASN A 157 -13.37 -12.25 49.83
C ASN A 157 -13.95 -12.95 51.08
N ALA A 158 -15.18 -13.46 51.02
CA ALA A 158 -15.80 -14.21 52.12
C ALA A 158 -15.25 -15.64 52.27
N GLN A 159 -14.71 -16.22 51.19
CA GLN A 159 -14.07 -17.54 51.19
C GLN A 159 -12.57 -17.47 51.47
N ASN A 160 -11.99 -16.28 51.36
CA ASN A 160 -10.58 -16.07 51.58
C ASN A 160 -10.24 -16.03 53.08
N THR A 161 -9.39 -16.95 53.52
CA THR A 161 -8.89 -17.05 54.89
C THR A 161 -7.64 -16.20 55.14
N GLU A 162 -7.01 -15.69 54.09
CA GLU A 162 -5.76 -14.92 54.14
C GLU A 162 -6.02 -13.40 54.16
N PRO A 163 -5.12 -12.58 54.74
CA PRO A 163 -5.27 -11.12 54.80
C PRO A 163 -5.04 -10.40 53.46
N TYR A 164 -4.73 -11.13 52.39
CA TYR A 164 -4.48 -10.63 51.03
C TYR A 164 -5.28 -11.45 50.01
N LYS A 165 -5.50 -10.89 48.82
CA LYS A 165 -6.27 -11.56 47.75
C LYS A 165 -5.57 -12.85 47.29
N THR A 166 -6.30 -13.97 47.36
CA THR A 166 -5.81 -15.31 46.98
C THR A 166 -6.36 -15.81 45.65
N SER A 167 -7.22 -15.05 44.96
CA SER A 167 -7.77 -15.47 43.67
C SER A 167 -6.75 -15.37 42.54
N ALA A 168 -6.66 -16.42 41.72
CA ALA A 168 -5.84 -16.43 40.51
C ALA A 168 -6.50 -15.65 39.38
N THR A 169 -7.82 -15.82 39.25
CA THR A 169 -8.66 -15.11 38.28
C THR A 169 -9.96 -14.63 38.95
N ASN A 170 -10.74 -13.86 38.21
CA ASN A 170 -12.12 -13.49 38.57
C ASN A 170 -13.12 -14.00 37.50
N LEU A 171 -12.60 -14.55 36.39
CA LEU A 171 -13.37 -15.08 35.27
C LEU A 171 -13.66 -16.57 35.51
N PRO A 172 -14.84 -17.07 35.13
CA PRO A 172 -15.15 -18.50 35.17
C PRO A 172 -14.25 -19.29 34.21
N ASN A 173 -13.86 -20.49 34.60
CA ASN A 173 -13.18 -21.41 33.69
C ASN A 173 -14.20 -21.90 32.64
N GLN A 174 -13.80 -21.88 31.37
CA GLN A 174 -14.62 -22.35 30.24
C GLN A 174 -13.77 -22.92 29.10
N GLU A 175 -14.37 -23.78 28.29
CA GLU A 175 -13.79 -24.36 27.07
C GLU A 175 -14.01 -23.44 25.86
N ASP A 176 -13.51 -22.22 25.98
CA ASP A 176 -13.53 -21.19 24.93
C ASP A 176 -12.36 -20.23 25.17
N ILE A 177 -11.20 -20.59 24.62
CA ILE A 177 -9.94 -19.90 24.85
C ILE A 177 -9.88 -18.59 24.07
N ASN A 178 -10.56 -18.54 22.92
CA ASN A 178 -10.55 -17.37 22.03
C ASN A 178 -11.75 -16.42 22.20
N HIS A 179 -12.71 -16.79 23.05
CA HIS A 179 -13.91 -16.02 23.40
C HIS A 179 -14.87 -15.77 22.21
N ASP A 180 -15.01 -16.73 21.29
CA ASP A 180 -15.98 -16.63 20.17
C ASP A 180 -17.38 -17.17 20.52
N ASN A 181 -17.58 -17.58 21.77
CA ASN A 181 -18.79 -18.19 22.31
C ASN A 181 -19.11 -19.58 21.75
N THR A 182 -18.25 -20.15 20.91
CA THR A 182 -18.40 -21.51 20.39
C THR A 182 -17.43 -22.47 21.06
N LEU A 183 -17.48 -23.75 20.69
CA LEU A 183 -16.50 -24.75 21.05
C LEU A 183 -15.84 -25.23 19.76
N SER A 184 -14.54 -25.03 19.62
CA SER A 184 -13.80 -25.58 18.48
C SER A 184 -13.31 -27.00 18.78
N GLU A 185 -13.83 -27.99 18.05
CA GLU A 185 -13.38 -29.41 18.20
C GLU A 185 -12.33 -29.83 17.16
N SER A 186 -11.98 -28.92 16.24
CA SER A 186 -11.12 -29.25 15.11
C SER A 186 -9.64 -29.32 15.51
N GLU A 187 -8.97 -30.41 15.10
CA GLU A 187 -7.51 -30.55 15.21
C GLU A 187 -6.88 -30.47 13.81
N ARG A 188 -6.42 -29.26 13.43
CA ARG A 188 -5.69 -29.02 12.19
C ARG A 188 -4.51 -28.06 12.42
N TYR A 189 -3.29 -28.59 12.48
CA TYR A 189 -2.14 -27.78 12.89
C TYR A 189 -0.82 -28.27 12.30
N PHE A 190 0.13 -27.35 12.32
CA PHE A 190 1.54 -27.59 12.06
C PHE A 190 2.26 -27.90 13.37
N GLN A 191 2.89 -29.06 13.46
CA GLN A 191 3.62 -29.50 14.65
C GLN A 191 5.12 -29.35 14.47
N TYR A 192 5.78 -28.80 15.48
CA TYR A 192 7.23 -28.67 15.61
C TYR A 192 7.71 -29.47 16.80
N LYS A 193 8.72 -30.32 16.60
CA LYS A 193 9.33 -31.13 17.66
C LYS A 193 10.72 -30.61 17.99
N VAL A 194 10.92 -30.19 19.24
CA VAL A 194 12.22 -29.84 19.82
C VAL A 194 12.65 -30.97 20.74
N ASN A 195 13.81 -31.58 20.49
CA ASN A 195 14.31 -32.66 21.34
C ASN A 195 15.10 -32.05 22.50
N LEU A 196 14.60 -32.12 23.74
CA LEU A 196 15.36 -31.68 24.89
C LEU A 196 16.27 -32.84 25.34
N ASP A 197 17.50 -32.83 24.84
CA ASP A 197 18.54 -33.82 25.13
C ASP A 197 19.90 -33.11 25.19
N PRO A 198 20.67 -33.19 26.31
CA PRO A 198 21.96 -32.54 26.43
C PRO A 198 22.93 -32.80 25.27
N THR A 199 22.88 -33.98 24.64
CA THR A 199 23.75 -34.34 23.50
C THR A 199 23.39 -33.60 22.21
N GLN A 200 22.15 -33.11 22.10
CA GLN A 200 21.63 -32.38 20.94
C GLN A 200 21.54 -30.87 21.18
N MET A 201 21.91 -30.39 22.37
CA MET A 201 21.92 -28.97 22.74
C MET A 201 23.16 -28.22 22.23
N VAL A 202 23.40 -28.29 20.92
CA VAL A 202 24.55 -27.64 20.26
C VAL A 202 24.08 -26.70 19.15
N VAL A 203 24.79 -25.60 18.93
CA VAL A 203 24.50 -24.63 17.87
C VAL A 203 24.45 -25.33 16.51
N GLY A 204 23.44 -25.01 15.70
CA GLY A 204 23.24 -25.59 14.37
C GLY A 204 22.44 -26.90 14.37
N LYS A 205 22.14 -27.49 15.53
CA LYS A 205 21.21 -28.62 15.67
C LYS A 205 19.98 -28.20 16.46
N ASN A 206 18.89 -28.96 16.33
CA ASN A 206 17.69 -28.82 17.16
C ASN A 206 17.11 -27.39 17.24
N TYR A 207 17.21 -26.62 16.15
CA TYR A 207 16.79 -25.21 16.06
C TYR A 207 17.54 -24.23 16.96
N ILE A 208 18.72 -24.60 17.49
CA ILE A 208 19.54 -23.72 18.33
C ILE A 208 20.39 -22.81 17.44
N ALA A 209 20.13 -21.51 17.52
CA ALA A 209 20.85 -20.48 16.80
C ALA A 209 22.07 -19.95 17.56
N ASP A 210 21.98 -19.91 18.89
CA ASP A 210 23.03 -19.38 19.76
C ASP A 210 22.96 -19.99 21.17
N VAL A 211 24.09 -19.96 21.88
CA VAL A 211 24.21 -20.40 23.28
C VAL A 211 24.97 -19.33 24.06
N HIS A 212 24.30 -18.74 25.05
CA HIS A 212 24.90 -17.77 25.95
C HIS A 212 25.22 -18.42 27.30
N GLU A 213 26.51 -18.46 27.66
CA GLU A 213 26.94 -18.93 28.97
C GLU A 213 27.03 -17.76 29.96
N ALA A 214 26.05 -17.69 30.87
CA ALA A 214 26.05 -16.72 31.94
C ALA A 214 26.82 -17.29 33.14
N GLY A 215 28.07 -16.85 33.29
CA GLY A 215 28.95 -17.22 34.41
C GLY A 215 28.83 -16.29 35.62
N ASN A 216 29.39 -16.72 36.76
CA ASN A 216 29.57 -15.92 37.98
C ASN A 216 28.29 -15.31 38.58
N ILE A 217 27.16 -16.03 38.48
CA ILE A 217 25.88 -15.59 39.03
C ILE A 217 25.87 -15.85 40.55
N ARG A 218 25.86 -14.78 41.34
CA ARG A 218 25.74 -14.86 42.81
C ARG A 218 24.28 -15.08 43.21
N LEU A 219 24.00 -16.24 43.80
CA LEU A 219 22.69 -16.60 44.34
C LEU A 219 22.46 -15.95 45.71
N PRO A 220 21.19 -15.80 46.16
CA PRO A 220 20.86 -15.23 47.47
C PRO A 220 21.47 -15.97 48.66
N ASN A 221 21.77 -17.27 48.51
CA ASN A 221 22.43 -18.08 49.52
C ASN A 221 23.97 -17.88 49.56
N GLY A 222 24.52 -16.98 48.74
CA GLY A 222 25.94 -16.68 48.66
C GLY A 222 26.73 -17.55 47.68
N ASN A 223 26.15 -18.63 47.15
CA ASN A 223 26.82 -19.50 46.17
C ASN A 223 26.93 -18.81 44.80
N VAL A 224 27.99 -19.13 44.07
CA VAL A 224 28.19 -18.68 42.69
C VAL A 224 27.93 -19.83 41.73
N THR A 225 27.16 -19.58 40.68
CA THR A 225 26.81 -20.59 39.67
C THR A 225 26.96 -20.06 38.26
N SER A 226 26.96 -20.96 37.28
CA SER A 226 26.91 -20.65 35.86
C SER A 226 25.74 -21.37 35.21
N VAL A 227 25.11 -20.76 34.21
CA VAL A 227 24.02 -21.37 33.45
C VAL A 227 24.12 -21.05 31.97
N LYS A 228 23.69 -22.00 31.13
CA LYS A 228 23.55 -21.79 29.70
C LYS A 228 22.13 -21.34 29.35
N TRP A 229 22.04 -20.42 28.41
CA TRP A 229 20.79 -19.99 27.79
C TRP A 229 20.83 -20.37 26.30
N TYR A 230 19.84 -21.14 25.86
CA TYR A 230 19.72 -21.60 24.48
C TYR A 230 18.76 -20.69 23.71
N GLN A 231 19.20 -20.14 22.59
CA GLN A 231 18.35 -19.38 21.67
C GLN A 231 17.76 -20.33 20.62
N PHE A 232 16.51 -20.73 20.80
CA PHE A 232 15.78 -21.49 19.79
C PHE A 232 15.17 -20.55 18.74
N LYS A 233 15.41 -20.83 17.46
CA LYS A 233 14.77 -20.17 16.31
C LYS A 233 14.15 -21.24 15.40
N ILE A 234 12.84 -21.45 15.55
CA ILE A 234 12.10 -22.48 14.82
C ILE A 234 11.47 -21.87 13.56
N PRO A 235 11.84 -22.30 12.34
CA PRO A 235 11.25 -21.80 11.12
C PRO A 235 9.84 -22.37 10.92
N ILE A 236 8.81 -21.52 11.06
CA ILE A 236 7.41 -21.95 10.97
C ILE A 236 7.05 -22.59 9.62
N GLN A 237 7.72 -22.23 8.53
CA GLN A 237 7.41 -22.82 7.21
C GLN A 237 7.89 -24.27 7.05
N MET A 238 8.63 -24.80 8.02
CA MET A 238 9.19 -26.16 7.98
C MET A 238 8.67 -26.99 9.17
N PRO A 239 7.38 -27.38 9.17
CA PRO A 239 6.81 -28.20 10.23
C PRO A 239 7.42 -29.61 10.23
N THR A 240 7.53 -30.20 11.41
CA THR A 240 7.93 -31.61 11.57
C THR A 240 6.82 -32.55 11.12
N LYS A 241 5.55 -32.16 11.36
CA LYS A 241 4.36 -32.92 10.97
C LYS A 241 3.20 -31.96 10.70
N VAL A 242 2.36 -32.30 9.73
CA VAL A 242 1.07 -31.64 9.49
C VAL A 242 -0.04 -32.58 9.93
N VAL A 243 -0.98 -32.10 10.74
CA VAL A 243 -2.13 -32.86 11.24
C VAL A 243 -3.42 -32.22 10.70
N GLY A 244 -4.34 -33.03 10.20
CA GLY A 244 -5.59 -32.56 9.59
C GLY A 244 -5.41 -31.91 8.22
N ASN A 245 -6.48 -31.30 7.71
CA ASN A 245 -6.50 -30.63 6.40
C ASN A 245 -6.15 -29.14 6.57
N ILE A 246 -4.87 -28.83 6.77
CA ILE A 246 -4.34 -27.46 6.79
C ILE A 246 -3.25 -27.31 5.72
N GLU A 247 -3.43 -26.33 4.83
CA GLU A 247 -2.53 -26.14 3.67
C GLU A 247 -1.54 -25.00 3.87
N ASN A 248 -1.93 -23.96 4.62
CA ASN A 248 -1.15 -22.73 4.72
C ASN A 248 -1.35 -22.02 6.08
N PHE A 249 -0.58 -20.94 6.29
CA PHE A 249 -0.56 -20.14 7.52
C PHE A 249 -1.50 -18.91 7.48
N GLN A 250 -2.52 -18.89 6.60
CA GLN A 250 -3.44 -17.74 6.50
C GLN A 250 -4.39 -17.66 7.70
N SER A 251 -4.77 -18.80 8.27
CA SER A 251 -5.64 -18.89 9.44
C SER A 251 -4.99 -19.78 10.49
N ILE A 252 -4.41 -19.15 11.51
CA ILE A 252 -3.82 -19.81 12.67
C ILE A 252 -4.45 -19.17 13.90
N ARG A 253 -5.18 -19.95 14.69
CA ARG A 253 -5.94 -19.45 15.85
C ARG A 253 -5.28 -19.76 17.19
N PHE A 254 -4.65 -20.93 17.31
CA PHE A 254 -4.14 -21.44 18.57
C PHE A 254 -2.67 -21.88 18.46
N MET A 255 -2.00 -21.83 19.60
CA MET A 255 -0.69 -22.43 19.82
C MET A 255 -0.79 -23.34 21.04
N ARG A 256 -0.47 -24.63 20.89
CA ARG A 256 -0.41 -25.59 22.00
C ARG A 256 1.03 -26.04 22.21
N VAL A 257 1.55 -25.84 23.42
CA VAL A 257 2.91 -26.24 23.80
C VAL A 257 2.81 -27.34 24.85
N TYR A 258 3.48 -28.46 24.63
CA TYR A 258 3.43 -29.59 25.56
C TYR A 258 4.71 -30.41 25.55
N MET A 259 4.97 -31.11 26.64
CA MET A 259 6.13 -31.96 26.85
C MET A 259 5.67 -33.39 27.11
N LYS A 260 6.37 -34.39 26.55
CA LYS A 260 6.09 -35.80 26.84
C LYS A 260 7.36 -36.63 26.83
N GLY A 261 7.33 -37.82 27.43
CA GLY A 261 8.42 -38.78 27.38
C GLY A 261 9.57 -38.52 28.37
N PHE A 262 9.39 -37.60 29.33
CA PHE A 262 10.33 -37.41 30.44
C PHE A 262 10.09 -38.48 31.52
N SER A 263 11.18 -39.03 32.07
CA SER A 263 11.12 -40.05 33.12
C SER A 263 10.98 -39.46 34.53
N LYS A 264 11.37 -38.20 34.69
CA LYS A 264 11.32 -37.44 35.94
C LYS A 264 10.75 -36.04 35.68
N PRO A 265 10.32 -35.30 36.72
CA PRO A 265 9.90 -33.91 36.57
C PRO A 265 11.00 -33.05 35.92
N ILE A 266 10.60 -32.16 35.02
CA ILE A 266 11.49 -31.20 34.34
C ILE A 266 10.88 -29.79 34.40
N ILE A 267 11.72 -28.77 34.53
CA ILE A 267 11.31 -27.36 34.53
C ILE A 267 12.04 -26.65 33.40
N CYS A 268 11.32 -26.25 32.37
CA CYS A 268 11.83 -25.39 31.31
C CYS A 268 11.49 -23.93 31.64
N ARG A 269 12.49 -23.05 31.66
CA ARG A 269 12.29 -21.61 31.90
C ARG A 269 12.57 -20.84 30.63
N PHE A 270 11.57 -20.11 30.15
CA PHE A 270 11.69 -19.28 28.97
C PHE A 270 11.84 -17.82 29.41
N ALA A 271 13.00 -17.21 29.14
CA ALA A 271 13.17 -15.77 29.34
C ALA A 271 12.38 -14.98 28.28
N THR A 272 12.34 -15.52 27.06
CA THR A 272 11.50 -15.02 25.97
C THR A 272 10.92 -16.21 25.20
N PHE A 273 9.63 -16.13 24.90
CA PHE A 273 8.90 -17.07 24.07
C PHE A 273 7.86 -16.29 23.27
N GLY A 274 7.90 -16.37 21.94
CA GLY A 274 7.01 -15.58 21.10
C GLY A 274 7.24 -15.78 19.61
N LEU A 275 6.27 -15.31 18.82
CA LEU A 275 6.33 -15.33 17.36
C LEU A 275 7.03 -14.07 16.85
N VAL A 276 8.08 -14.26 16.03
CA VAL A 276 8.83 -13.16 15.43
C VAL A 276 8.46 -13.03 13.96
N ARG A 277 8.13 -11.81 13.52
CA ARG A 277 7.81 -11.50 12.14
C ARG A 277 8.99 -10.79 11.48
N GLY A 278 9.48 -11.34 10.37
CA GLY A 278 10.43 -10.65 9.48
C GLY A 278 9.72 -9.75 8.45
N GLU A 279 10.40 -8.69 8.02
CA GLU A 279 9.96 -7.88 6.86
C GLU A 279 10.31 -8.54 5.52
N TRP A 280 11.41 -9.28 5.51
CA TRP A 280 11.88 -10.05 4.37
C TRP A 280 11.17 -11.40 4.30
N ARG A 281 10.73 -11.77 3.10
CA ARG A 281 9.97 -13.00 2.83
C ARG A 281 10.79 -13.95 1.99
N ASN A 282 10.65 -15.24 2.24
CA ASN A 282 11.29 -16.27 1.42
C ASN A 282 10.73 -16.24 -0.02
N TYR A 283 11.62 -16.25 -1.02
CA TYR A 283 11.23 -16.37 -2.41
C TYR A 283 11.15 -17.84 -2.80
N LEU A 284 9.93 -18.35 -2.98
CA LEU A 284 9.67 -19.78 -3.16
C LEU A 284 9.75 -20.26 -4.62
N HIS A 285 9.85 -19.35 -5.59
CA HIS A 285 9.94 -19.72 -7.00
C HIS A 285 11.38 -20.04 -7.40
N SER A 286 11.53 -20.83 -8.46
CA SER A 286 12.83 -21.23 -8.98
C SER A 286 13.67 -20.04 -9.43
N LEU A 287 14.92 -20.00 -8.98
CA LEU A 287 15.97 -19.06 -9.39
C LEU A 287 17.12 -19.78 -10.10
N LEU A 288 16.86 -20.98 -10.64
CA LEU A 288 17.84 -21.82 -11.32
C LEU A 288 18.47 -21.09 -12.52
N ALA A 289 19.78 -21.25 -12.69
CA ALA A 289 20.49 -20.76 -13.86
C ALA A 289 20.02 -21.47 -15.16
N GLN A 290 20.29 -20.90 -16.33
CA GLN A 290 20.05 -21.61 -17.59
C GLN A 290 21.14 -22.67 -17.83
N GLY A 291 20.77 -23.87 -18.26
CA GLY A 291 21.69 -24.95 -18.66
C GLY A 291 21.10 -26.35 -18.46
N GLU A 292 21.85 -27.38 -18.84
CA GLU A 292 21.45 -28.79 -18.65
C GLU A 292 21.61 -29.20 -17.19
N TYR A 293 20.61 -29.86 -16.62
CA TYR A 293 20.61 -30.36 -15.24
C TYR A 293 20.61 -31.88 -15.25
N VAL A 294 21.30 -32.50 -14.30
CA VAL A 294 21.24 -33.95 -14.14
C VAL A 294 19.80 -34.36 -13.79
N PRO A 295 19.20 -35.37 -14.46
CA PRO A 295 17.85 -35.84 -14.14
C PRO A 295 17.77 -36.25 -12.66
N GLY A 296 16.86 -35.64 -11.90
CA GLY A 296 16.70 -35.85 -10.45
C GLY A 296 17.26 -34.73 -9.57
N ASP A 297 18.05 -33.80 -10.14
CA ASP A 297 18.68 -32.73 -9.36
C ASP A 297 17.76 -31.51 -9.12
N ALA A 298 16.65 -31.43 -9.87
CA ALA A 298 15.58 -30.43 -9.71
C ALA A 298 14.71 -30.62 -8.44
N GLY A 299 15.14 -31.47 -7.49
CA GLY A 299 14.47 -31.70 -6.21
C GLY A 299 14.74 -30.60 -5.19
N ASN A 300 13.67 -30.13 -4.54
CA ASN A 300 13.60 -29.06 -3.55
C ASN A 300 14.23 -29.43 -2.17
N GLN A 301 15.45 -29.97 -2.17
CA GLN A 301 16.12 -30.45 -0.95
C GLN A 301 16.91 -29.35 -0.22
N THR A 302 17.22 -28.25 -0.90
CA THR A 302 17.94 -27.10 -0.36
C THR A 302 17.13 -26.42 0.74
N LYS A 303 17.66 -26.42 1.97
CA LYS A 303 17.03 -25.72 3.10
C LYS A 303 17.54 -24.30 3.15
N PHE A 304 16.61 -23.35 3.06
CA PHE A 304 16.89 -21.93 3.16
C PHE A 304 16.09 -21.33 4.31
N VAL A 305 16.80 -20.82 5.31
CA VAL A 305 16.21 -20.19 6.49
C VAL A 305 16.62 -18.73 6.54
N ILE A 306 15.62 -17.86 6.73
CA ILE A 306 15.82 -16.42 6.95
C ILE A 306 15.67 -16.15 8.44
N SER A 307 16.66 -15.47 9.00
CA SER A 307 16.64 -15.03 10.40
C SER A 307 17.31 -13.67 10.54
N THR A 308 17.44 -13.18 11.76
CA THR A 308 18.20 -11.97 12.08
C THR A 308 19.32 -12.31 13.05
N VAL A 309 20.42 -11.58 12.92
CA VAL A 309 21.54 -11.56 13.86
C VAL A 309 21.67 -10.11 14.35
N ASN A 310 21.92 -9.91 15.65
CA ASN A 310 21.93 -8.57 16.22
C ASN A 310 22.98 -8.38 17.29
N VAL A 311 23.34 -7.12 17.54
CA VAL A 311 24.41 -6.76 18.47
C VAL A 311 24.06 -7.06 19.94
N GLU A 312 22.79 -6.99 20.34
CA GLU A 312 22.43 -7.21 21.75
C GLU A 312 22.42 -8.69 22.13
N GLU A 313 22.01 -9.56 21.23
CA GLU A 313 21.88 -11.00 21.47
C GLU A 313 23.09 -11.81 21.01
N ASN A 314 23.75 -11.41 19.91
CA ASN A 314 24.72 -12.26 19.20
C ASN A 314 26.15 -11.69 19.19
N SER A 315 26.46 -10.67 19.99
CA SER A 315 27.84 -10.15 20.15
C SER A 315 28.83 -11.19 20.68
N ASN A 316 28.35 -12.20 21.42
CA ASN A 316 29.18 -13.26 22.01
C ASN A 316 29.04 -14.61 21.26
N ARG A 317 28.45 -14.60 20.06
CA ARG A 317 28.23 -15.80 19.26
C ARG A 317 29.57 -16.44 18.86
N ILE A 318 29.57 -17.78 18.80
CA ILE A 318 30.69 -18.61 18.32
C ILE A 318 30.22 -19.36 17.05
N PRO A 319 31.02 -19.49 15.98
CA PRO A 319 32.45 -19.16 15.88
C PRO A 319 32.76 -17.70 15.50
N ILE A 320 31.80 -16.97 14.93
CA ILE A 320 31.95 -15.55 14.58
C ILE A 320 30.96 -14.71 15.39
N PRO A 321 31.45 -13.72 16.16
CA PRO A 321 30.59 -12.78 16.88
C PRO A 321 29.98 -11.76 15.91
N TYR A 322 28.77 -11.29 16.21
CA TYR A 322 28.21 -10.18 15.46
C TYR A 322 28.82 -8.85 15.91
N VAL A 323 29.33 -8.08 14.96
CA VAL A 323 29.83 -6.72 15.18
C VAL A 323 29.22 -5.77 14.18
N ILE A 324 28.98 -4.53 14.61
CA ILE A 324 28.43 -3.47 13.75
C ILE A 324 29.39 -3.24 12.57
N PRO A 325 28.90 -3.15 11.32
CA PRO A 325 29.76 -2.92 10.17
C PRO A 325 30.64 -1.65 10.30
N PRO A 326 31.87 -1.68 9.77
CA PRO A 326 32.77 -0.52 9.82
C PRO A 326 32.15 0.76 9.25
N GLY A 327 32.17 1.83 10.04
CA GLY A 327 31.65 3.16 9.68
C GLY A 327 30.17 3.38 10.01
N ILE A 328 29.48 2.38 10.56
CA ILE A 328 28.09 2.47 11.03
C ILE A 328 28.08 2.73 12.54
N LYS A 329 27.10 3.50 13.00
CA LYS A 329 26.91 3.82 14.42
C LYS A 329 25.48 3.50 14.79
N ARG A 330 25.29 2.94 16.00
CA ARG A 330 23.96 2.70 16.56
C ARG A 330 23.20 4.02 16.71
N GLU A 331 21.93 3.99 16.34
CA GLU A 331 21.02 5.10 16.58
C GLU A 331 20.83 5.32 18.09
N VAL A 332 20.69 6.58 18.49
CA VAL A 332 20.45 6.97 19.88
C VAL A 332 19.06 7.57 19.97
N ASN A 333 18.24 7.02 20.86
CA ASN A 333 16.94 7.58 21.16
C ASN A 333 17.11 8.77 22.13
N PHE A 334 16.74 9.97 21.68
CA PHE A 334 16.78 11.20 22.47
C PHE A 334 15.48 11.48 23.25
N GLY A 335 14.45 10.62 23.12
CA GLY A 335 13.14 10.80 23.76
C GLY A 335 13.09 10.43 25.24
N THR A 336 14.16 9.88 25.81
CA THR A 336 14.24 9.42 27.21
C THR A 336 15.31 10.21 27.99
N THR A 337 15.15 10.33 29.31
CA THR A 337 16.12 11.02 30.20
C THR A 337 17.52 10.39 30.17
N ASN A 338 17.61 9.11 29.82
CA ASN A 338 18.85 8.40 29.56
C ASN A 338 19.04 8.15 28.05
N TYR A 339 20.27 8.27 27.56
CA TYR A 339 20.61 7.89 26.19
C TYR A 339 20.52 6.37 26.01
N VAL A 340 19.46 5.92 25.34
CA VAL A 340 19.30 4.50 24.97
C VAL A 340 19.76 4.31 23.53
N ARG A 341 20.71 3.40 23.32
CA ARG A 341 21.13 2.99 21.98
C ARG A 341 20.12 1.98 21.45
N LEU A 342 19.61 2.20 20.25
CA LEU A 342 18.73 1.24 19.59
C LEU A 342 19.52 0.00 19.16
N ASN A 343 18.83 -1.13 19.04
CA ASN A 343 19.43 -2.38 18.58
C ASN A 343 19.79 -2.25 17.08
N GLU A 344 20.88 -2.89 16.69
CA GLU A 344 21.39 -2.93 15.31
C GLU A 344 21.39 -4.41 14.88
N GLN A 345 20.80 -4.69 13.71
CA GLN A 345 20.50 -6.05 13.26
C GLN A 345 20.76 -6.22 11.76
N SER A 346 21.35 -7.36 11.41
CA SER A 346 21.51 -7.84 10.03
C SER A 346 20.51 -8.93 9.67
N LEU A 347 20.22 -9.04 8.38
CA LEU A 347 19.52 -10.18 7.80
C LEU A 347 20.48 -11.36 7.68
N GLN A 348 20.12 -12.52 8.22
CA GLN A 348 20.91 -13.75 8.12
C GLN A 348 20.21 -14.76 7.20
N PHE A 349 20.94 -15.24 6.20
CA PHE A 349 20.61 -16.38 5.39
C PHE A 349 21.39 -17.59 5.86
N THR A 350 20.68 -18.68 6.16
CA THR A 350 21.30 -19.97 6.42
C THR A 350 20.90 -20.91 5.31
N VAL A 351 21.89 -21.37 4.56
CA VAL A 351 21.71 -22.22 3.38
C VAL A 351 22.34 -23.58 3.65
N VAL A 352 21.61 -24.64 3.34
CA VAL A 352 22.05 -26.03 3.47
C VAL A 352 21.71 -26.78 2.19
N ASP A 353 22.66 -27.55 1.67
CA ASP A 353 22.59 -28.31 0.44
C ASP A 353 22.31 -27.45 -0.81
N LEU A 354 22.92 -26.25 -0.94
CA LEU A 354 22.75 -25.40 -2.13
C LEU A 354 23.45 -26.02 -3.34
N LYS A 355 22.65 -26.54 -4.29
CA LYS A 355 23.13 -27.27 -5.46
C LYS A 355 23.79 -26.38 -6.51
N ASP A 356 24.59 -27.00 -7.38
CA ASP A 356 25.24 -26.33 -8.52
C ASP A 356 24.24 -25.60 -9.43
N GLY A 357 24.48 -24.31 -9.68
CA GLY A 357 23.59 -23.44 -10.46
C GLY A 357 22.28 -23.03 -9.78
N GLU A 358 22.08 -23.40 -8.51
CA GLU A 358 20.90 -23.04 -7.73
C GLU A 358 21.07 -21.73 -6.95
N ALA A 359 19.96 -21.02 -6.77
CA ALA A 359 19.89 -19.83 -5.94
C ALA A 359 18.67 -19.86 -5.01
N ARG A 360 18.83 -19.23 -3.85
CA ARG A 360 17.77 -18.96 -2.89
C ARG A 360 17.88 -17.51 -2.42
N GLY A 361 16.76 -16.92 -2.05
CA GLY A 361 16.77 -15.52 -1.65
C GLY A 361 15.53 -15.09 -0.91
N ALA A 362 15.63 -13.92 -0.32
CA ALA A 362 14.54 -13.24 0.35
C ALA A 362 14.18 -11.97 -0.43
N TYR A 363 12.90 -11.61 -0.41
CA TYR A 363 12.43 -10.40 -1.05
C TYR A 363 11.66 -9.49 -0.09
N LYS A 364 11.69 -8.20 -0.40
CA LYS A 364 10.94 -7.15 0.26
C LYS A 364 10.24 -6.31 -0.81
N ASN A 365 8.97 -6.04 -0.60
CA ASN A 365 8.21 -5.14 -1.47
C ASN A 365 8.52 -3.69 -1.10
N THR A 366 8.70 -2.85 -2.10
CA THR A 366 9.04 -1.43 -1.97
C THR A 366 8.22 -0.59 -2.94
N ASN A 367 8.26 0.73 -2.77
CA ASN A 367 7.69 1.68 -3.73
C ASN A 367 8.57 2.94 -3.66
N PHE A 368 9.71 2.91 -4.34
CA PHE A 368 10.74 3.93 -4.19
C PHE A 368 11.41 4.24 -5.54
N ASP A 369 11.67 5.53 -5.77
CA ASP A 369 12.31 6.06 -6.97
C ASP A 369 13.82 6.19 -6.73
N PHE A 370 14.61 5.43 -7.48
CA PHE A 370 16.06 5.34 -7.32
C PHE A 370 16.79 6.39 -8.18
N ARG A 371 16.10 7.10 -9.07
CA ARG A 371 16.72 7.97 -10.10
C ARG A 371 17.47 9.17 -9.56
N GLN A 372 17.14 9.62 -8.36
CA GLN A 372 17.81 10.76 -7.71
C GLN A 372 19.10 10.35 -6.98
N TYR A 373 19.43 9.06 -6.96
CA TYR A 373 20.60 8.49 -6.29
C TYR A 373 21.56 7.91 -7.33
N LYS A 374 22.83 7.76 -6.97
CA LYS A 374 23.85 7.21 -7.87
C LYS A 374 24.26 5.79 -7.51
N LYS A 375 24.19 5.42 -6.24
CA LYS A 375 24.72 4.13 -5.76
C LYS A 375 23.83 3.48 -4.72
N ILE A 376 23.76 2.16 -4.77
CA ILE A 376 23.30 1.31 -3.66
C ILE A 376 24.54 0.78 -2.96
N LYS A 377 24.55 0.82 -1.64
CA LYS A 377 25.58 0.22 -0.80
C LYS A 377 24.95 -0.77 0.15
N MET A 378 25.65 -1.87 0.41
CA MET A 378 25.23 -2.93 1.31
C MET A 378 26.47 -3.67 1.81
N TYR A 379 26.47 -4.06 3.07
CA TYR A 379 27.53 -4.87 3.65
C TYR A 379 27.11 -6.34 3.58
N VAL A 380 28.07 -7.21 3.26
CA VAL A 380 27.83 -8.65 3.21
C VAL A 380 28.94 -9.36 3.99
N HIS A 381 28.54 -10.34 4.79
CA HIS A 381 29.43 -11.25 5.48
C HIS A 381 29.08 -12.67 5.04
N ALA A 382 30.09 -13.54 4.95
CA ALA A 382 29.91 -14.95 4.66
C ALA A 382 30.82 -15.78 5.56
N GLU A 383 30.29 -16.87 6.11
CA GLU A 383 31.00 -17.83 6.94
C GLU A 383 30.56 -19.26 6.61
N LYS A 384 31.42 -20.22 6.96
CA LYS A 384 31.09 -21.65 6.91
C LYS A 384 30.07 -21.98 7.99
N ARG A 385 29.13 -22.89 7.69
CA ARG A 385 28.13 -23.36 8.65
C ARG A 385 28.71 -24.45 9.56
N LEU A 386 29.56 -25.32 9.02
CA LEU A 386 30.27 -26.38 9.75
C LEU A 386 31.80 -26.30 9.54
N ALA A 387 32.55 -26.90 10.46
CA ALA A 387 34.01 -26.78 10.51
C ALA A 387 34.70 -27.51 9.34
N ASP A 388 34.10 -28.60 8.88
CA ASP A 388 34.57 -29.53 7.87
C ASP A 388 34.19 -29.13 6.43
N GLU A 389 33.43 -28.04 6.25
CA GLU A 389 33.05 -27.54 4.94
C GLU A 389 34.27 -26.95 4.19
N ASP A 390 34.56 -27.46 2.98
CA ASP A 390 35.57 -26.91 2.07
C ASP A 390 34.95 -25.83 1.16
N LEU A 391 34.76 -24.63 1.73
CA LEU A 391 34.34 -23.43 0.98
C LEU A 391 35.55 -22.56 0.64
N LYS A 392 35.69 -22.22 -0.64
CA LYS A 392 36.71 -21.30 -1.15
C LYS A 392 36.08 -19.94 -1.50
N ASP A 393 36.93 -18.91 -1.53
CA ASP A 393 36.54 -17.58 -1.96
C ASP A 393 36.03 -17.63 -3.41
N GLY A 394 34.82 -17.13 -3.64
CA GLY A 394 34.16 -17.15 -4.95
C GLY A 394 33.23 -18.34 -5.23
N ASP A 395 33.20 -19.37 -4.36
CA ASP A 395 32.29 -20.52 -4.50
C ASP A 395 30.81 -20.11 -4.40
N LEU A 396 30.52 -19.07 -3.62
CA LEU A 396 29.18 -18.50 -3.51
C LEU A 396 29.18 -17.05 -3.98
N THR A 397 28.08 -16.66 -4.63
CA THR A 397 27.81 -15.27 -4.98
C THR A 397 26.60 -14.75 -4.22
N VAL A 398 26.64 -13.48 -3.84
CA VAL A 398 25.46 -12.74 -3.39
C VAL A 398 24.94 -11.92 -4.56
N PHE A 399 23.63 -11.85 -4.73
CA PHE A 399 23.02 -11.04 -5.76
C PHE A 399 21.83 -10.23 -5.23
N ILE A 400 21.62 -9.07 -5.85
CA ILE A 400 20.45 -8.22 -5.63
C ILE A 400 19.69 -8.05 -6.94
N ARG A 401 18.39 -8.34 -6.92
CA ARG A 401 17.44 -8.04 -8.00
C ARG A 401 16.59 -6.83 -7.65
N LEU A 402 16.45 -5.93 -8.61
CA LEU A 402 15.70 -4.68 -8.51
C LEU A 402 14.80 -4.55 -9.73
N GLY A 403 13.49 -4.37 -9.53
CA GLY A 403 12.58 -4.23 -10.65
C GLY A 403 11.12 -4.10 -10.26
N SER A 404 10.24 -4.18 -11.27
CA SER A 404 8.79 -4.31 -11.07
C SER A 404 8.39 -5.73 -10.65
N ASP A 405 9.19 -6.72 -11.03
CA ASP A 405 9.05 -8.12 -10.68
C ASP A 405 10.44 -8.78 -10.55
N PHE A 406 10.49 -10.10 -10.27
CA PHE A 406 11.75 -10.84 -10.09
C PHE A 406 12.08 -11.83 -11.23
N THR A 407 11.25 -11.89 -12.28
CA THR A 407 11.33 -12.94 -13.31
C THR A 407 11.35 -12.40 -14.74
N GLN A 408 10.60 -11.34 -15.03
CA GLN A 408 10.43 -10.78 -16.36
C GLN A 408 11.08 -9.41 -16.51
N ASN A 409 11.07 -8.56 -15.49
CA ASN A 409 11.52 -7.17 -15.55
C ASN A 409 12.38 -6.81 -14.33
N TYR A 410 13.66 -7.16 -14.38
CA TYR A 410 14.60 -6.86 -13.31
C TYR A 410 16.01 -6.56 -13.81
N TYR A 411 16.71 -5.75 -13.02
CA TYR A 411 18.17 -5.68 -12.97
C TYR A 411 18.67 -6.65 -11.91
N GLU A 412 19.71 -7.42 -12.20
CA GLU A 412 20.45 -8.21 -11.21
C GLU A 412 21.90 -7.73 -11.17
N TYR A 413 22.42 -7.53 -9.95
CA TYR A 413 23.84 -7.35 -9.70
C TYR A 413 24.32 -8.48 -8.80
N GLU A 414 25.33 -9.21 -9.27
CA GLU A 414 25.88 -10.41 -8.65
C GLU A 414 27.37 -10.22 -8.35
N MET A 415 27.79 -10.57 -7.13
CA MET A 415 29.14 -10.37 -6.60
C MET A 415 29.63 -11.64 -5.90
N PRO A 416 30.85 -12.13 -6.18
CA PRO A 416 31.44 -13.27 -5.48
C PRO A 416 31.77 -12.94 -4.03
N LEU A 417 31.59 -13.92 -3.14
CA LEU A 417 31.79 -13.78 -1.71
C LEU A 417 33.18 -14.27 -1.28
N LYS A 418 33.77 -13.53 -0.35
CA LYS A 418 34.93 -13.92 0.46
C LYS A 418 34.47 -14.47 1.81
N PHE A 419 35.00 -15.60 2.23
CA PHE A 419 34.62 -16.21 3.51
C PHE A 419 35.48 -15.70 4.66
N THR A 420 34.83 -15.46 5.80
CA THR A 420 35.49 -15.07 7.04
C THR A 420 36.02 -16.32 7.74
N PRO A 421 37.31 -16.38 8.11
CA PRO A 421 37.85 -17.48 8.89
C PRO A 421 37.16 -17.60 10.26
N TRP A 422 36.86 -18.83 10.68
CA TRP A 422 36.29 -19.10 12.01
C TRP A 422 37.18 -18.56 13.13
N TYR A 423 36.56 -18.18 14.26
CA TYR A 423 37.22 -17.57 15.41
C TYR A 423 37.88 -16.22 15.14
N THR A 424 37.44 -15.52 14.09
CA THR A 424 37.78 -14.10 13.89
C THR A 424 37.29 -13.30 15.09
N SER A 425 38.19 -12.51 15.68
CA SER A 425 37.90 -11.71 16.87
C SER A 425 36.93 -10.56 16.58
N SER A 426 36.05 -10.24 17.54
CA SER A 426 35.21 -9.03 17.50
C SER A 426 36.02 -7.73 17.50
N ALA A 427 37.31 -7.78 17.86
CA ALA A 427 38.23 -6.65 17.78
C ALA A 427 38.62 -6.28 16.34
N ASP A 428 38.38 -7.15 15.35
CA ASP A 428 38.61 -6.86 13.92
C ASP A 428 37.31 -6.88 13.09
N PRO A 429 36.53 -5.79 13.11
CA PRO A 429 35.33 -5.67 12.29
C PRO A 429 35.58 -5.70 10.78
N ASN A 430 36.80 -5.41 10.30
CA ASN A 430 37.09 -5.44 8.86
C ASN A 430 37.36 -6.87 8.36
N ALA A 431 37.82 -7.78 9.22
CA ALA A 431 37.89 -9.19 8.90
C ALA A 431 36.49 -9.83 8.81
N ILE A 432 35.56 -9.45 9.70
CA ILE A 432 34.16 -9.92 9.68
C ILE A 432 33.40 -9.30 8.50
N TRP A 433 33.59 -8.02 8.22
CA TRP A 433 32.98 -7.31 7.08
C TRP A 433 34.03 -6.91 6.05
N PRO A 434 34.57 -7.89 5.28
CA PRO A 434 35.67 -7.65 4.36
C PRO A 434 35.27 -6.65 3.28
N GLU A 435 36.22 -5.80 2.88
CA GLU A 435 35.99 -4.77 1.87
C GLU A 435 35.55 -5.38 0.53
N GLN A 436 36.03 -6.58 0.19
CA GLN A 436 35.65 -7.33 -1.00
C GLN A 436 34.17 -7.70 -1.02
N ASN A 437 33.54 -7.89 0.15
CA ASN A 437 32.11 -8.18 0.26
C ASN A 437 31.26 -6.92 0.44
N ARG A 438 31.84 -5.72 0.34
CA ARG A 438 31.06 -4.47 0.35
C ARG A 438 30.47 -4.26 -1.04
N MET A 439 29.20 -4.55 -1.19
CA MET A 439 28.49 -4.32 -2.44
C MET A 439 28.33 -2.81 -2.65
N VAL A 440 28.97 -2.28 -3.70
CA VAL A 440 28.81 -0.88 -4.15
C VAL A 440 28.30 -0.89 -5.59
N LEU A 441 26.98 -0.94 -5.72
CA LEU A 441 26.30 -1.00 -7.01
C LEU A 441 26.10 0.43 -7.52
N VAL A 442 26.72 0.75 -8.66
CA VAL A 442 26.56 2.03 -9.33
C VAL A 442 25.40 1.95 -10.32
N LEU A 443 24.31 2.67 -10.06
CA LEU A 443 23.05 2.57 -10.82
C LEU A 443 23.23 2.89 -12.31
N ASP A 444 24.13 3.82 -12.63
CA ASP A 444 24.47 4.20 -14.02
C ASP A 444 25.02 3.01 -14.83
N LYS A 445 25.72 2.06 -14.20
CA LYS A 445 26.21 0.86 -14.89
C LYS A 445 25.07 -0.08 -15.30
N LEU A 446 24.03 -0.19 -14.48
CA LEU A 446 22.83 -0.97 -14.81
C LEU A 446 22.08 -0.35 -16.00
N ILE A 447 21.94 0.98 -16.01
CA ILE A 447 21.31 1.71 -17.12
C ILE A 447 22.12 1.52 -18.40
N LYS A 448 23.45 1.63 -18.34
CA LYS A 448 24.33 1.38 -19.49
C LYS A 448 24.19 -0.03 -20.05
N ALA A 449 24.17 -1.06 -19.20
CA ALA A 449 23.95 -2.44 -19.65
C ALA A 449 22.61 -2.60 -20.37
N LYS A 450 21.55 -1.94 -19.89
CA LYS A 450 20.24 -1.89 -20.58
C LYS A 450 20.31 -1.13 -21.91
N GLN A 451 21.04 -0.03 -21.99
CA GLN A 451 21.25 0.72 -23.24
C GLN A 451 21.99 -0.12 -24.27
N GLU A 452 23.07 -0.79 -23.89
CA GLU A 452 23.82 -1.71 -24.75
C GLU A 452 22.92 -2.84 -25.28
N ARG A 453 22.09 -3.42 -24.40
CA ARG A 453 21.06 -4.40 -24.78
C ARG A 453 20.11 -3.83 -25.83
N ASN A 454 19.55 -2.63 -25.57
CA ASN A 454 18.59 -1.99 -26.48
C ASN A 454 19.23 -1.66 -27.85
N ILE A 455 20.50 -1.23 -27.87
CA ILE A 455 21.25 -1.01 -29.12
C ILE A 455 21.43 -2.33 -29.87
N ALA A 456 21.84 -3.39 -29.17
CA ALA A 456 22.01 -4.72 -29.75
C ALA A 456 20.69 -5.27 -30.31
N MET A 457 19.55 -5.02 -29.67
CA MET A 457 18.22 -5.42 -30.16
C MET A 457 17.79 -4.71 -31.44
N ARG A 458 18.21 -3.45 -31.64
CA ARG A 458 17.88 -2.69 -32.86
C ARG A 458 18.70 -3.15 -34.06
N ASN A 459 19.75 -3.94 -33.85
CA ASN A 459 20.52 -4.54 -34.93
C ASN A 459 19.75 -5.74 -35.51
N PRO A 460 19.37 -5.73 -36.81
CA PRO A 460 18.63 -6.82 -37.43
C PRO A 460 19.32 -8.19 -37.35
N ASN A 461 20.65 -8.23 -37.18
CA ASN A 461 21.45 -9.46 -37.13
C ASN A 461 21.66 -10.01 -35.71
N SER A 462 21.00 -9.44 -34.70
CA SER A 462 21.18 -9.80 -33.29
C SER A 462 20.07 -10.73 -32.79
N ASN A 463 20.46 -11.74 -32.01
CA ASN A 463 19.53 -12.68 -31.35
C ASN A 463 19.09 -12.22 -29.93
N VAL A 464 19.40 -10.97 -29.57
CA VAL A 464 19.05 -10.38 -28.26
C VAL A 464 17.57 -10.02 -28.26
N THR A 465 16.85 -10.39 -27.20
CA THR A 465 15.43 -10.06 -27.01
C THR A 465 15.17 -9.57 -25.58
N LEU A 466 13.98 -8.99 -25.33
CA LEU A 466 13.62 -8.55 -23.98
C LEU A 466 13.55 -9.70 -22.97
N GLN A 467 13.07 -10.89 -23.39
CA GLN A 467 12.89 -12.02 -22.46
C GLN A 467 14.19 -12.77 -22.16
N ARG A 468 15.23 -12.61 -22.98
CA ARG A 468 16.51 -13.29 -22.77
C ARG A 468 17.39 -12.46 -21.83
N PRO A 469 17.98 -13.05 -20.78
CA PRO A 469 18.91 -12.33 -19.92
C PRO A 469 20.12 -11.80 -20.70
N PHE A 470 20.33 -10.50 -20.63
CA PHE A 470 21.49 -9.83 -21.21
C PHE A 470 22.52 -9.60 -20.10
N VAL A 471 23.74 -10.13 -20.27
CA VAL A 471 24.77 -10.15 -19.22
C VAL A 471 25.95 -9.29 -19.62
N VAL A 472 26.39 -8.42 -18.70
CA VAL A 472 27.58 -7.59 -18.82
C VAL A 472 28.44 -7.78 -17.56
N TYR A 473 29.75 -7.80 -17.71
CA TYR A 473 30.68 -7.94 -16.58
C TYR A 473 31.20 -6.58 -16.13
N ASP A 474 31.29 -6.40 -14.82
CA ASP A 474 31.84 -5.23 -14.14
C ASP A 474 33.02 -5.67 -13.26
N GLY A 475 34.19 -5.87 -13.87
CA GLY A 475 35.31 -6.53 -13.22
C GLY A 475 34.96 -7.98 -12.88
N GLY A 476 35.06 -8.36 -11.60
CA GLY A 476 34.64 -9.68 -11.11
C GLY A 476 33.13 -9.82 -10.85
N ASN A 477 32.36 -8.73 -10.98
CA ASN A 477 30.92 -8.71 -10.74
C ASN A 477 30.14 -8.88 -12.03
N LYS A 478 28.88 -9.30 -11.92
CA LYS A 478 28.02 -9.58 -13.06
C LYS A 478 26.72 -8.78 -13.00
N ILE A 479 26.42 -8.07 -14.08
CA ILE A 479 25.18 -7.32 -14.30
C ILE A 479 24.31 -8.12 -15.26
N THR A 480 23.06 -8.37 -14.88
CA THR A 480 22.07 -9.00 -15.76
C THR A 480 20.85 -8.10 -15.92
N VAL A 481 20.36 -7.96 -17.15
CA VAL A 481 19.14 -7.19 -17.48
C VAL A 481 18.14 -8.12 -18.14
N VAL A 482 16.91 -8.20 -17.60
CA VAL A 482 15.79 -8.96 -18.18
C VAL A 482 14.58 -8.04 -18.30
N GLY A 483 13.91 -8.06 -19.45
CA GLY A 483 12.72 -7.26 -19.74
C GLY A 483 13.00 -5.77 -19.88
N ASN A 484 12.07 -4.94 -19.39
CA ASN A 484 12.22 -3.49 -19.33
C ASN A 484 12.13 -2.96 -17.88
N PRO A 485 13.11 -3.30 -17.02
CA PRO A 485 13.11 -2.86 -15.63
C PRO A 485 13.23 -1.34 -15.53
N SER A 486 12.83 -0.79 -14.39
CA SER A 486 12.80 0.66 -14.17
C SER A 486 13.16 1.04 -12.73
N PHE A 487 13.89 2.14 -12.60
CA PHE A 487 14.23 2.78 -11.32
C PHE A 487 13.23 3.84 -10.87
N ASN A 488 12.28 4.25 -11.73
CA ASN A 488 11.23 5.19 -11.33
C ASN A 488 10.33 4.61 -10.23
N ASP A 489 10.11 3.29 -10.26
CA ASP A 489 9.20 2.62 -9.36
C ASP A 489 9.67 1.19 -9.09
N VAL A 490 10.65 1.04 -8.20
CA VAL A 490 11.16 -0.28 -7.79
C VAL A 490 10.16 -0.92 -6.83
N LYS A 491 9.41 -1.91 -7.33
CA LYS A 491 8.35 -2.62 -6.58
C LYS A 491 8.88 -3.70 -5.66
N GLY A 492 10.04 -4.27 -5.99
CA GLY A 492 10.63 -5.34 -5.23
C GLY A 492 12.15 -5.28 -5.21
N ILE A 493 12.70 -5.62 -4.06
CA ILE A 493 14.11 -5.90 -3.87
C ILE A 493 14.21 -7.36 -3.44
N LEU A 494 14.96 -8.16 -4.19
CA LEU A 494 15.28 -9.54 -3.80
C LEU A 494 16.78 -9.64 -3.60
N ILE A 495 17.20 -10.16 -2.44
CA ILE A 495 18.59 -10.43 -2.12
C ILE A 495 18.72 -11.94 -1.96
N GLY A 496 19.69 -12.55 -2.62
CA GLY A 496 19.88 -13.97 -2.57
C GLY A 496 21.33 -14.40 -2.62
N VAL A 497 21.52 -15.68 -2.39
CA VAL A 497 22.80 -16.38 -2.47
C VAL A 497 22.66 -17.42 -3.56
N ARG A 498 23.70 -17.55 -4.37
CA ARG A 498 23.76 -18.47 -5.51
C ARG A 498 25.05 -19.27 -5.45
N ASN A 499 24.93 -20.56 -5.76
CA ASN A 499 26.05 -21.40 -6.14
C ASN A 499 26.17 -21.28 -7.67
N PRO A 500 27.19 -20.57 -8.20
CA PRO A 500 27.36 -20.40 -9.63
C PRO A 500 27.42 -21.75 -10.34
N LYS A 501 26.85 -21.84 -11.55
CA LYS A 501 26.83 -23.09 -12.29
C LYS A 501 28.19 -23.40 -12.90
N ARG A 502 28.70 -24.63 -12.72
CA ARG A 502 29.90 -25.10 -13.40
C ARG A 502 29.72 -25.06 -14.93
N LYS A 503 30.61 -24.33 -15.61
CA LYS A 503 30.62 -24.22 -17.08
C LYS A 503 31.80 -24.99 -17.67
N GLY A 504 31.51 -26.04 -18.45
CA GLY A 504 32.54 -26.84 -19.14
C GLY A 504 33.50 -27.54 -18.18
N THR A 505 34.79 -27.58 -18.53
CA THR A 505 35.88 -28.15 -17.71
C THR A 505 36.57 -27.09 -16.83
N ASN A 506 35.85 -26.04 -16.41
CA ASN A 506 36.44 -25.00 -15.57
C ASN A 506 36.94 -25.61 -14.25
N LEU A 507 38.25 -25.54 -13.99
CA LEU A 507 38.93 -26.20 -12.86
C LEU A 507 38.72 -25.49 -11.52
N ASN A 508 38.16 -24.27 -11.54
CA ASN A 508 38.01 -23.44 -10.34
C ASN A 508 36.65 -23.61 -9.64
N ASP A 509 35.72 -24.36 -10.23
CA ASP A 509 34.39 -24.62 -9.70
C ASP A 509 34.22 -26.13 -9.59
N ASP A 510 34.03 -26.63 -8.36
CA ASP A 510 33.93 -28.06 -8.09
C ASP A 510 32.58 -28.64 -8.51
N GLY A 511 31.55 -27.82 -8.71
CA GLY A 511 30.18 -28.25 -9.00
C GLY A 511 29.53 -28.98 -7.83
N GLU A 512 30.05 -28.83 -6.62
CA GLU A 512 29.54 -29.48 -5.42
C GLU A 512 28.51 -28.61 -4.70
N LYS A 513 27.70 -29.24 -3.86
CA LYS A 513 26.73 -28.54 -3.02
C LYS A 513 27.42 -27.73 -1.91
N LYS A 514 26.85 -26.59 -1.54
CA LYS A 514 27.45 -25.64 -0.59
C LYS A 514 26.50 -25.36 0.58
N ASP A 515 27.09 -25.28 1.76
CA ASP A 515 26.45 -24.91 3.02
C ASP A 515 27.10 -23.62 3.53
N ALA A 516 26.33 -22.62 3.93
CA ALA A 516 26.90 -21.35 4.39
C ALA A 516 25.92 -20.53 5.22
N ILE A 517 26.48 -19.60 5.99
CA ILE A 517 25.74 -18.52 6.65
C ILE A 517 26.19 -17.19 6.04
N ILE A 518 25.23 -16.39 5.60
CA ILE A 518 25.47 -15.10 4.95
C ILE A 518 24.71 -14.04 5.74
N TRP A 519 25.38 -12.94 6.10
CA TRP A 519 24.72 -11.78 6.67
C TRP A 519 24.70 -10.63 5.68
N VAL A 520 23.60 -9.89 5.68
CA VAL A 520 23.42 -8.73 4.83
C VAL A 520 22.94 -7.57 5.70
N ASP A 521 23.63 -6.45 5.58
CA ASP A 521 23.36 -5.28 6.41
C ASP A 521 23.37 -3.97 5.61
N GLU A 522 22.74 -2.95 6.18
CA GLU A 522 22.89 -1.55 5.79
C GLU A 522 22.65 -1.31 4.29
N LEU A 523 21.55 -1.87 3.77
CA LEU A 523 21.09 -1.62 2.41
C LEU A 523 20.59 -0.18 2.27
N ARG A 524 21.38 0.67 1.61
CA ARG A 524 21.09 2.11 1.49
C ARG A 524 21.40 2.66 0.11
N LEU A 525 20.65 3.70 -0.25
CA LEU A 525 20.94 4.55 -1.39
C LEU A 525 21.84 5.71 -0.98
N THR A 526 22.86 6.00 -1.78
CA THR A 526 23.86 7.03 -1.50
C THR A 526 24.15 7.87 -2.75
N ASP A 527 24.83 9.00 -2.52
CA ASP A 527 25.29 9.94 -3.53
C ASP A 527 24.13 10.52 -4.37
N PHE A 528 23.44 11.53 -3.83
CA PHE A 528 22.37 12.23 -4.53
C PHE A 528 22.83 12.93 -5.83
N ASP A 529 21.92 13.09 -6.79
CA ASP A 529 22.14 13.96 -7.93
C ASP A 529 22.06 15.44 -7.51
N LYS A 530 23.20 16.14 -7.54
CA LYS A 530 23.34 17.53 -7.10
C LYS A 530 23.23 18.55 -8.24
N LYS A 531 22.62 18.17 -9.37
CA LYS A 531 22.49 19.07 -10.52
C LYS A 531 21.52 20.22 -10.19
N PRO A 532 21.95 21.48 -10.35
CA PRO A 532 21.09 22.62 -10.09
C PRO A 532 19.98 22.71 -11.14
N GLY A 533 18.79 23.10 -10.68
CA GLY A 533 17.71 23.58 -11.55
C GLY A 533 17.65 25.11 -11.58
N TRP A 534 17.06 25.67 -12.62
CA TRP A 534 16.79 27.10 -12.73
C TRP A 534 15.39 27.33 -13.30
N ALA A 535 14.82 28.47 -12.96
CA ALA A 535 13.60 28.96 -13.57
C ALA A 535 13.76 30.43 -13.94
N GLY A 536 13.11 30.83 -15.02
CA GLY A 536 13.08 32.21 -15.49
C GLY A 536 11.69 32.55 -15.99
N THR A 537 11.15 33.66 -15.52
CA THR A 537 9.86 34.19 -15.99
C THR A 537 10.07 35.59 -16.53
N GLY A 538 9.44 35.87 -17.66
CA GLY A 538 9.44 37.17 -18.32
C GLY A 538 8.02 37.55 -18.69
N ARG A 539 7.65 38.80 -18.44
CA ARG A 539 6.36 39.35 -18.84
C ARG A 539 6.57 40.76 -19.38
N LEU A 540 6.04 41.00 -20.57
CA LEU A 540 5.99 42.30 -21.22
C LEU A 540 4.54 42.70 -21.41
N GLU A 541 4.20 43.92 -21.02
CA GLU A 541 2.86 44.48 -21.18
C GLU A 541 2.98 45.86 -21.84
N ALA A 542 2.25 46.05 -22.94
CA ALA A 542 2.24 47.28 -23.71
C ALA A 542 0.80 47.79 -23.85
N ASN A 543 0.55 49.01 -23.39
CA ASN A 543 -0.74 49.69 -23.51
C ASN A 543 -0.73 50.62 -24.72
N LEU A 544 -1.64 50.41 -25.66
CA LEU A 544 -1.78 51.15 -26.92
C LEU A 544 -2.85 52.26 -26.79
N SER A 545 -2.73 53.11 -25.77
CA SER A 545 -3.67 54.22 -25.50
C SER A 545 -5.14 53.75 -25.53
N ASP A 546 -6.00 54.40 -26.31
CA ASP A 546 -7.41 54.09 -26.48
C ASP A 546 -7.69 52.78 -27.26
N LEU A 547 -6.70 52.20 -27.95
CA LEU A 547 -6.88 51.03 -28.83
C LEU A 547 -6.91 49.71 -28.05
N GLY A 548 -6.12 49.56 -26.98
CA GLY A 548 -6.07 48.30 -26.22
C GLY A 548 -4.73 48.00 -25.56
N ARG A 549 -4.50 46.73 -25.23
CA ARG A 549 -3.26 46.23 -24.62
C ARG A 549 -2.77 44.93 -25.25
N VAL A 550 -1.46 44.74 -25.22
CA VAL A 550 -0.76 43.52 -25.64
C VAL A 550 0.07 43.00 -24.47
N MET A 551 -0.11 41.73 -24.14
CA MET A 551 0.62 41.04 -23.08
C MET A 551 1.37 39.85 -23.68
N ILE A 552 2.67 39.78 -23.42
CA ILE A 552 3.53 38.66 -23.79
C ILE A 552 4.09 38.09 -22.50
N SER A 553 3.95 36.79 -22.29
CA SER A 553 4.53 36.10 -21.14
C SER A 553 5.31 34.86 -21.56
N GLY A 554 6.40 34.60 -20.87
CA GLY A 554 7.25 33.44 -21.07
C GLY A 554 7.73 32.93 -19.72
N ALA A 555 7.70 31.63 -19.52
CA ALA A 555 8.20 30.97 -18.32
C ALA A 555 8.94 29.71 -18.74
N TYR A 556 10.15 29.54 -18.23
CA TYR A 556 10.92 28.32 -18.37
C TYR A 556 11.32 27.81 -16.99
N THR A 557 11.13 26.52 -16.77
CA THR A 557 11.57 25.82 -15.56
C THR A 557 12.32 24.57 -15.99
N SER A 558 13.58 24.42 -15.55
CA SER A 558 14.34 23.20 -15.82
C SER A 558 13.96 22.07 -14.86
N ALA A 559 14.16 20.83 -15.29
CA ALA A 559 14.10 19.65 -14.42
C ALA A 559 15.04 19.82 -13.22
N GLY A 560 14.60 19.45 -12.03
CA GLY A 560 15.35 19.61 -10.78
C GLY A 560 15.14 20.95 -10.07
N PHE A 561 14.35 21.87 -10.62
CA PHE A 561 13.96 23.10 -9.92
C PHE A 561 12.73 22.85 -9.04
N GLY A 562 12.80 23.27 -7.77
CA GLY A 562 11.77 23.09 -6.77
C GLY A 562 11.92 24.08 -5.61
N SER A 563 11.01 24.04 -4.64
CA SER A 563 11.11 24.86 -3.42
C SER A 563 12.04 24.20 -2.37
N LEU A 564 12.53 24.98 -1.39
CA LEU A 564 13.51 24.51 -0.40
C LEU A 564 12.97 23.41 0.53
N ASP A 565 11.66 23.37 0.75
CA ASP A 565 10.94 22.40 1.57
C ASP A 565 10.57 21.11 0.82
N GLN A 566 10.70 21.09 -0.51
CA GLN A 566 10.37 19.92 -1.31
C GLN A 566 11.39 18.80 -1.11
N LYS A 567 10.88 17.60 -0.80
CA LYS A 567 11.69 16.38 -0.79
C LYS A 567 12.18 16.07 -2.20
N LEU A 568 13.40 15.54 -2.30
CA LEU A 568 14.08 15.25 -3.55
C LEU A 568 13.24 14.40 -4.54
N ASN A 569 12.49 13.42 -4.02
CA ASN A 569 11.64 12.53 -4.84
C ASN A 569 10.38 13.22 -5.41
N VAL A 570 10.04 14.43 -4.97
CA VAL A 570 8.86 15.18 -5.44
C VAL A 570 9.25 16.27 -6.45
N ILE A 571 10.54 16.60 -6.55
CA ILE A 571 11.03 17.65 -7.45
C ILE A 571 10.78 17.22 -8.91
N SER A 572 10.16 18.12 -9.68
CA SER A 572 9.81 17.88 -11.07
C SER A 572 11.03 17.48 -11.90
N GLN A 573 10.90 16.38 -12.64
CA GLN A 573 11.91 15.90 -13.59
C GLN A 573 11.61 16.32 -15.03
N ASN A 574 10.76 17.32 -15.23
CA ASN A 574 10.39 17.82 -16.56
C ASN A 574 10.94 19.22 -16.78
N ASN A 575 11.41 19.49 -17.99
CA ASN A 575 11.66 20.85 -18.46
C ASN A 575 10.35 21.42 -19.00
N SER A 576 9.86 22.51 -18.43
CA SER A 576 8.60 23.14 -18.82
C SER A 576 8.86 24.51 -19.42
N LEU A 577 8.49 24.68 -20.69
CA LEU A 577 8.50 25.95 -21.40
C LEU A 577 7.06 26.37 -21.70
N ASN A 578 6.62 27.47 -21.11
CA ASN A 578 5.33 28.07 -21.41
C ASN A 578 5.56 29.45 -22.02
N TYR A 579 4.84 29.76 -23.08
CA TYR A 579 4.79 31.12 -23.60
C TYR A 579 3.39 31.44 -24.10
N SER A 580 2.96 32.68 -23.92
CA SER A 580 1.68 33.16 -24.39
C SER A 580 1.75 34.60 -24.87
N VAL A 581 0.89 34.91 -25.82
CA VAL A 581 0.63 36.25 -26.32
C VAL A 581 -0.87 36.46 -26.25
N ALA A 582 -1.29 37.48 -25.52
CA ALA A 582 -2.68 37.89 -25.40
C ALA A 582 -2.84 39.35 -25.81
N THR A 583 -3.87 39.66 -26.57
CA THR A 583 -4.20 41.01 -27.01
C THR A 583 -5.65 41.31 -26.73
N ASP A 584 -5.91 42.44 -26.11
CA ASP A 584 -7.25 42.99 -25.92
C ASP A 584 -7.33 44.30 -26.70
N LEU A 585 -8.05 44.30 -27.82
CA LEU A 585 -8.14 45.43 -28.75
C LEU A 585 -9.60 45.87 -28.92
N ASP A 586 -9.86 47.17 -28.99
CA ASP A 586 -11.15 47.72 -29.45
C ASP A 586 -11.01 48.24 -30.88
N LEU A 587 -11.32 47.40 -31.86
CA LEU A 587 -11.25 47.77 -33.28
C LEU A 587 -12.28 48.85 -33.66
N GLY A 588 -13.25 49.15 -32.79
CA GLY A 588 -14.18 50.27 -32.96
C GLY A 588 -13.47 51.63 -33.03
N LYS A 589 -12.31 51.74 -32.37
CA LYS A 589 -11.49 52.96 -32.35
C LYS A 589 -10.81 53.30 -33.68
N LEU A 590 -10.72 52.33 -34.60
CA LEU A 590 -10.21 52.56 -35.95
C LEU A 590 -11.21 53.31 -36.85
N PHE A 591 -12.48 53.37 -36.45
CA PHE A 591 -13.53 54.10 -37.15
C PHE A 591 -13.76 55.50 -36.54
N PRO A 592 -14.30 56.47 -37.31
CA PRO A 592 -14.63 57.78 -36.76
C PRO A 592 -15.56 57.69 -35.55
N LYS A 593 -15.30 58.48 -34.49
CA LYS A 593 -16.11 58.50 -33.24
C LYS A 593 -17.62 58.67 -33.47
N LYS A 594 -18.03 59.29 -34.58
CA LYS A 594 -19.43 59.48 -35.00
C LYS A 594 -20.15 58.17 -35.37
N THR A 595 -19.43 57.08 -35.63
CA THR A 595 -20.02 55.77 -35.98
C THR A 595 -20.56 55.03 -34.75
N GLY A 596 -20.02 55.30 -33.55
CA GLY A 596 -20.42 54.67 -32.29
C GLY A 596 -20.16 53.17 -32.23
N LEU A 597 -19.30 52.64 -33.08
CA LEU A 597 -19.05 51.20 -33.17
C LEU A 597 -18.09 50.75 -32.06
N ILE A 598 -18.42 49.67 -31.36
CA ILE A 598 -17.57 49.06 -30.32
C ILE A 598 -17.32 47.62 -30.75
N ILE A 599 -16.05 47.28 -30.99
CA ILE A 599 -15.64 45.95 -31.45
C ILE A 599 -14.50 45.45 -30.55
N PRO A 600 -14.83 44.91 -29.36
CA PRO A 600 -13.84 44.34 -28.47
C PRO A 600 -13.41 42.99 -29.03
N VAL A 601 -12.11 42.84 -29.29
CA VAL A 601 -11.46 41.65 -29.80
C VAL A 601 -10.42 41.21 -28.80
N HIS A 602 -10.58 40.00 -28.28
CA HIS A 602 -9.57 39.31 -27.52
C HIS A 602 -8.96 38.21 -28.37
N PHE A 603 -7.65 38.19 -28.47
CA PHE A 603 -6.90 37.11 -29.10
C PHE A 603 -5.86 36.59 -28.12
N ASP A 604 -5.84 35.29 -27.89
CA ASP A 604 -4.85 34.62 -27.05
C ASP A 604 -4.26 33.43 -27.80
N TYR A 605 -2.93 33.36 -27.77
CA TYR A 605 -2.17 32.27 -28.34
C TYR A 605 -1.11 31.84 -27.34
N GLY A 606 -1.21 30.59 -26.88
CA GLY A 606 -0.28 30.03 -25.91
C GLY A 606 0.26 28.67 -26.35
N LYS A 607 1.51 28.38 -25.99
CA LYS A 607 2.08 27.03 -26.04
C LYS A 607 2.71 26.66 -24.71
N GLY A 608 2.46 25.43 -24.29
CA GLY A 608 3.19 24.75 -23.23
C GLY A 608 3.90 23.54 -23.81
N ILE A 609 5.20 23.42 -23.52
CA ILE A 609 6.05 22.33 -23.97
C ILE A 609 6.71 21.75 -22.72
N ASN A 610 6.36 20.52 -22.38
CA ASN A 610 6.92 19.76 -21.28
C ASN A 610 7.79 18.64 -21.88
N THR A 611 9.11 18.77 -21.73
CA THR A 611 10.07 17.75 -22.16
C THR A 611 10.56 16.97 -20.95
N PRO A 612 10.24 15.68 -20.83
CA PRO A 612 10.68 14.89 -19.69
C PRO A 612 12.20 14.66 -19.75
N ARG A 613 12.87 14.72 -18.59
CA ARG A 613 14.32 14.45 -18.49
C ARG A 613 14.63 12.98 -18.76
N TYR A 614 13.76 12.09 -18.34
CA TYR A 614 13.83 10.65 -18.57
C TYR A 614 12.86 10.23 -19.68
N ASP A 615 13.19 9.19 -20.43
CA ASP A 615 12.30 8.65 -21.46
C ASP A 615 11.03 8.05 -20.81
N PRO A 616 9.81 8.50 -21.13
CA PRO A 616 8.58 7.94 -20.55
C PRO A 616 8.38 6.45 -20.81
N LEU A 617 8.97 5.89 -21.88
CA LEU A 617 8.92 4.45 -22.17
C LEU A 617 10.02 3.67 -21.43
N ASN A 618 11.10 4.35 -21.05
CA ASN A 618 12.24 3.81 -20.28
C ASN A 618 12.62 4.79 -19.17
N PRO A 619 11.81 4.90 -18.10
CA PRO A 619 11.85 6.05 -17.19
C PRO A 619 13.08 6.11 -16.26
N ASP A 620 14.01 5.16 -16.39
CA ASP A 620 15.33 5.15 -15.78
C ASP A 620 16.43 5.77 -16.67
N THR A 621 16.21 5.81 -17.99
CA THR A 621 17.18 6.30 -18.98
C THR A 621 16.90 7.77 -19.30
N LYS A 622 17.93 8.61 -19.38
CA LYS A 622 17.72 10.00 -19.79
C LYS A 622 17.30 10.06 -21.25
N LEU A 623 16.31 10.90 -21.57
CA LEU A 623 15.80 11.05 -22.93
C LEU A 623 16.92 11.47 -23.90
N SER A 624 17.83 12.36 -23.46
CA SER A 624 18.99 12.75 -24.27
C SER A 624 19.89 11.57 -24.61
N ASP A 625 20.13 10.69 -23.65
CA ASP A 625 21.07 9.59 -23.77
C ASP A 625 20.47 8.52 -24.70
N ASP A 626 19.17 8.20 -24.56
CA ASP A 626 18.47 7.30 -25.48
C ASP A 626 18.39 7.88 -26.91
N LEU A 627 18.03 9.16 -27.08
CA LEU A 627 17.99 9.79 -28.42
C LEU A 627 19.36 9.78 -29.12
N ASN A 628 20.46 9.86 -28.37
CA ASN A 628 21.82 9.80 -28.91
C ASN A 628 22.22 8.39 -29.40
N THR A 629 21.50 7.34 -29.01
CA THR A 629 21.72 5.97 -29.51
C THR A 629 21.15 5.72 -30.91
N TYR A 630 20.33 6.64 -31.45
CA TYR A 630 19.77 6.54 -32.79
C TYR A 630 20.74 7.12 -33.83
N VAL A 631 21.11 6.30 -34.82
CA VAL A 631 21.97 6.71 -35.94
C VAL A 631 21.24 7.64 -36.92
N ASP A 632 19.97 7.36 -37.21
CA ASP A 632 19.15 8.12 -38.15
C ASP A 632 18.46 9.31 -37.48
N LYS A 633 18.74 10.52 -37.98
CA LYS A 633 18.15 11.77 -37.51
C LYS A 633 16.63 11.81 -37.64
N ALA A 634 16.08 11.26 -38.73
CA ALA A 634 14.63 11.29 -38.97
C ALA A 634 13.89 10.46 -37.90
N LYS A 635 14.41 9.26 -37.59
CA LYS A 635 13.89 8.41 -36.50
C LYS A 635 14.03 9.09 -35.14
N ARG A 636 15.19 9.71 -34.87
CA ARG A 636 15.44 10.43 -33.61
C ARG A 636 14.46 11.58 -33.40
N ASP A 637 14.24 12.41 -34.40
CA ASP A 637 13.35 13.57 -34.31
C ASP A 637 11.87 13.11 -34.19
N SER A 638 11.52 12.00 -34.82
CA SER A 638 10.21 11.34 -34.66
C SER A 638 9.97 10.90 -33.21
N VAL A 639 10.90 10.14 -32.61
CA VAL A 639 10.82 9.68 -31.21
C VAL A 639 10.77 10.87 -30.24
N LYS A 640 11.59 11.89 -30.48
CA LYS A 640 11.58 13.11 -29.65
C LYS A 640 10.22 13.80 -29.64
N ASN A 641 9.59 13.96 -30.80
CA ASN A 641 8.27 14.59 -30.91
C ASN A 641 7.15 13.75 -30.28
N MET A 642 7.30 12.42 -30.26
CA MET A 642 6.37 11.52 -29.58
C MET A 642 6.40 11.69 -28.06
N VAL A 643 7.58 11.89 -27.48
CA VAL A 643 7.79 11.93 -26.03
C VAL A 643 7.39 13.28 -25.40
N ILE A 644 7.50 14.38 -26.14
CA ILE A 644 7.18 15.72 -25.65
C ILE A 644 5.67 15.85 -25.41
N ASP A 645 5.30 16.30 -24.20
CA ASP A 645 3.95 16.77 -23.90
C ASP A 645 3.82 18.21 -24.40
N TYR A 646 3.00 18.39 -25.40
CA TYR A 646 2.78 19.65 -26.09
C TYR A 646 1.32 20.04 -26.00
N THR A 647 1.07 21.27 -25.55
CA THR A 647 -0.26 21.87 -25.51
C THR A 647 -0.23 23.22 -26.21
N ARG A 648 -1.12 23.44 -27.17
CA ARG A 648 -1.32 24.72 -27.85
C ARG A 648 -2.74 25.20 -27.63
N ARG A 649 -2.89 26.44 -27.17
CA ARG A 649 -4.17 27.11 -26.98
C ARG A 649 -4.28 28.26 -27.97
N THR A 650 -5.47 28.43 -28.54
CA THR A 650 -5.76 29.52 -29.47
C THR A 650 -7.18 29.97 -29.22
N ASN A 651 -7.35 31.22 -28.81
CA ASN A 651 -8.63 31.80 -28.46
C ASN A 651 -8.84 33.09 -29.26
N ILE A 652 -10.03 33.27 -29.83
CA ILE A 652 -10.43 34.46 -30.56
C ILE A 652 -11.84 34.81 -30.13
N ASN A 653 -12.02 35.91 -29.43
CA ASN A 653 -13.31 36.31 -28.87
C ASN A 653 -13.68 37.72 -29.31
N PHE A 654 -14.84 37.86 -29.93
CA PHE A 654 -15.54 39.09 -30.22
C PHE A 654 -16.72 39.17 -29.26
N MET A 655 -16.63 39.98 -28.22
CA MET A 655 -17.65 40.01 -27.17
C MET A 655 -18.46 41.28 -27.24
N ASN A 656 -19.78 41.15 -27.31
CA ASN A 656 -20.71 42.28 -27.29
C ASN A 656 -20.38 43.37 -28.32
N VAL A 657 -20.06 42.94 -29.55
CA VAL A 657 -19.91 43.82 -30.72
C VAL A 657 -21.24 44.50 -30.94
N ARG A 658 -21.24 45.83 -30.84
CA ARG A 658 -22.48 46.61 -30.87
C ARG A 658 -22.23 47.99 -31.43
N LYS A 659 -23.31 48.64 -31.83
CA LYS A 659 -23.31 50.05 -32.22
C LYS A 659 -24.02 50.87 -31.15
N GLU A 660 -23.32 51.82 -30.57
CA GLU A 660 -23.87 52.77 -29.62
C GLU A 660 -24.52 53.97 -30.30
N ARG A 661 -25.50 54.56 -29.60
CA ARG A 661 -26.21 55.75 -30.07
C ARG A 661 -25.35 56.98 -29.81
N THR A 662 -24.73 57.52 -30.84
CA THR A 662 -23.90 58.73 -30.73
C THR A 662 -24.77 59.99 -30.60
N ASN A 663 -24.59 60.74 -29.51
CA ASN A 663 -25.28 62.01 -29.26
C ASN A 663 -24.52 63.23 -29.84
N THR A 664 -24.14 63.17 -31.11
CA THR A 664 -23.39 64.26 -31.78
C THR A 664 -24.23 64.97 -32.85
N GLY A 665 -24.33 66.31 -32.77
CA GLY A 665 -24.98 67.18 -33.79
C GLY A 665 -26.52 67.28 -33.71
N LYS A 666 -27.19 67.53 -34.85
CA LYS A 666 -28.67 67.69 -35.02
C LYS A 666 -29.53 66.48 -34.58
N LYS A 667 -28.93 65.42 -34.02
CA LYS A 667 -29.56 64.15 -33.59
C LYS A 667 -29.58 63.98 -32.06
N LYS A 668 -29.58 65.06 -31.30
CA LYS A 668 -29.71 65.04 -29.82
C LYS A 668 -31.09 64.47 -29.44
N ASN A 669 -31.15 63.46 -28.57
CA ASN A 669 -32.38 62.78 -28.11
C ASN A 669 -33.14 61.93 -29.14
N ARG A 670 -32.44 61.21 -30.05
CA ARG A 670 -33.10 60.21 -30.90
C ARG A 670 -33.66 59.06 -30.05
N LYS A 671 -34.99 58.93 -30.03
CA LYS A 671 -35.67 57.82 -29.35
C LYS A 671 -35.32 56.48 -30.00
N PRO A 672 -35.17 55.40 -29.21
CA PRO A 672 -34.98 54.07 -29.76
C PRO A 672 -36.20 53.71 -30.62
N GLN A 673 -35.95 53.27 -31.85
CA GLN A 673 -36.93 52.68 -32.75
C GLN A 673 -36.69 51.18 -32.80
N ILE A 674 -37.72 50.40 -33.12
CA ILE A 674 -37.64 48.92 -33.16
C ILE A 674 -36.61 48.48 -34.21
N TYR A 675 -36.59 49.12 -35.39
CA TYR A 675 -35.68 48.79 -36.50
C TYR A 675 -34.26 49.36 -36.37
N ASN A 676 -33.90 49.98 -35.24
CA ASN A 676 -32.56 50.54 -35.07
C ASN A 676 -31.50 49.44 -34.91
N LEU A 677 -30.42 49.49 -35.70
CA LEU A 677 -29.27 48.59 -35.58
C LEU A 677 -28.59 48.70 -34.21
N GLU A 678 -28.74 49.81 -33.49
CA GLU A 678 -28.21 49.98 -32.13
C GLU A 678 -28.91 49.10 -31.07
N ASN A 679 -29.97 48.38 -31.44
CA ASN A 679 -30.60 47.36 -30.57
C ASN A 679 -29.89 46.00 -30.67
N PHE A 680 -29.08 45.76 -31.69
CA PHE A 680 -28.41 44.47 -31.89
C PHE A 680 -27.04 44.43 -31.23
N ASN A 681 -26.71 43.28 -30.65
CA ASN A 681 -25.36 42.93 -30.25
C ASN A 681 -24.99 41.54 -30.78
N PHE A 682 -23.71 41.37 -31.08
CA PHE A 682 -23.16 40.14 -31.60
C PHE A 682 -22.01 39.69 -30.70
N SER A 683 -21.93 38.39 -30.43
CA SER A 683 -20.80 37.79 -29.72
C SER A 683 -20.38 36.51 -30.44
N PHE A 684 -19.09 36.32 -30.62
CA PHE A 684 -18.51 35.11 -31.19
C PHE A 684 -17.20 34.79 -30.48
N ALA A 685 -17.08 33.59 -29.95
CA ALA A 685 -15.87 33.09 -29.33
C ALA A 685 -15.47 31.76 -29.98
N TYR A 686 -14.20 31.65 -30.32
CA TYR A 686 -13.58 30.45 -30.81
C TYR A 686 -12.43 30.09 -29.88
N SER A 687 -12.43 28.87 -29.36
CA SER A 687 -11.34 28.32 -28.56
C SER A 687 -10.88 27.01 -29.16
N GLN A 688 -9.57 26.81 -29.25
CA GLN A 688 -8.98 25.54 -29.64
C GLN A 688 -7.87 25.17 -28.66
N ILE A 689 -7.96 23.97 -28.12
CA ILE A 689 -6.88 23.30 -27.40
C ILE A 689 -6.43 22.13 -28.25
N TYR A 690 -5.17 22.16 -28.66
CA TYR A 690 -4.51 21.03 -29.31
C TYR A 690 -3.47 20.46 -28.35
N HIS A 691 -3.52 19.15 -28.13
CA HIS A 691 -2.60 18.46 -27.23
C HIS A 691 -2.07 17.17 -27.86
N HIS A 692 -0.80 16.86 -27.62
CA HIS A 692 -0.21 15.55 -27.90
C HIS A 692 0.83 15.23 -26.85
N ASN A 693 0.99 13.96 -26.54
CA ASN A 693 1.97 13.46 -25.57
C ASN A 693 2.35 12.01 -25.95
N ILE A 694 2.93 11.23 -25.03
CA ILE A 694 3.34 9.86 -25.30
C ILE A 694 2.18 8.92 -25.64
N ASP A 695 0.99 9.15 -25.08
CA ASP A 695 -0.21 8.32 -25.23
C ASP A 695 -1.12 8.79 -26.36
N ILE A 696 -1.08 10.08 -26.69
CA ILE A 696 -2.02 10.74 -27.59
C ILE A 696 -1.27 11.34 -28.76
N THR A 697 -1.59 10.86 -29.96
CA THR A 697 -1.06 11.41 -31.22
C THR A 697 -1.66 12.77 -31.54
N SER A 698 -2.96 12.96 -31.28
CA SER A 698 -3.64 14.23 -31.49
C SER A 698 -4.93 14.29 -30.67
N ASP A 699 -5.02 15.28 -29.78
CA ASP A 699 -6.24 15.71 -29.10
C ASP A 699 -6.61 17.11 -29.57
N ARG A 700 -7.81 17.33 -30.09
CA ARG A 700 -8.26 18.63 -30.59
C ARG A 700 -9.63 18.96 -30.05
N LEU A 701 -9.67 19.78 -29.00
CA LEU A 701 -10.90 20.34 -28.48
C LEU A 701 -11.14 21.71 -29.10
N LYS A 702 -12.27 21.88 -29.77
CA LYS A 702 -12.71 23.13 -30.39
C LYS A 702 -14.05 23.54 -29.80
N THR A 703 -14.14 24.77 -29.34
CA THR A 703 -15.38 25.36 -28.85
C THR A 703 -15.73 26.56 -29.69
N TYR A 704 -16.94 26.59 -30.22
CA TYR A 704 -17.51 27.71 -30.96
C TYR A 704 -18.73 28.20 -30.20
N GLN A 705 -18.68 29.43 -29.73
CA GLN A 705 -19.80 30.07 -29.06
C GLN A 705 -20.24 31.28 -29.87
N GLY A 706 -21.45 31.23 -30.41
CA GLY A 706 -22.07 32.35 -31.13
C GLY A 706 -23.24 32.89 -30.35
N GLY A 707 -23.48 34.19 -30.43
CA GLY A 707 -24.61 34.85 -29.80
C GLY A 707 -25.07 36.06 -30.59
N LEU A 708 -26.38 36.15 -30.84
CA LEU A 708 -27.04 37.33 -31.39
C LEU A 708 -28.07 37.80 -30.38
N GLY A 709 -27.89 38.99 -29.85
CA GLY A 709 -28.87 39.64 -28.98
C GLY A 709 -29.55 40.79 -29.70
N TYR A 710 -30.83 40.97 -29.43
CA TYR A 710 -31.60 42.15 -29.76
C TYR A 710 -32.21 42.66 -28.47
N ASN A 711 -32.01 43.92 -28.14
CA ASN A 711 -32.51 44.55 -26.92
C ASN A 711 -33.08 45.93 -27.26
N PHE A 712 -34.40 46.01 -27.35
CA PHE A 712 -35.14 47.25 -27.54
C PHE A 712 -35.79 47.67 -26.23
N ASN A 713 -35.40 48.82 -25.70
CA ASN A 713 -35.97 49.41 -24.51
C ASN A 713 -36.43 50.84 -24.83
N THR A 714 -37.68 51.18 -24.54
CA THR A 714 -38.23 52.51 -24.80
C THR A 714 -39.06 53.02 -23.63
N ARG A 715 -39.32 54.33 -23.62
CA ARG A 715 -40.24 54.98 -22.68
C ARG A 715 -41.45 55.47 -23.48
N PRO A 716 -42.47 54.62 -23.68
CA PRO A 716 -43.62 54.96 -24.51
C PRO A 716 -44.38 56.14 -23.89
N LYS A 717 -44.87 57.06 -24.73
CA LYS A 717 -45.73 58.15 -24.25
C LYS A 717 -47.10 57.57 -23.89
N ASN A 718 -47.62 57.93 -22.72
CA ASN A 718 -48.96 57.55 -22.31
C ASN A 718 -50.00 58.37 -23.10
N PHE A 719 -50.89 57.70 -23.84
CA PHE A 719 -51.97 58.32 -24.59
C PHE A 719 -53.25 58.35 -23.76
N ARG A 720 -53.80 59.55 -23.55
CA ARG A 720 -54.97 59.80 -22.68
C ARG A 720 -56.07 60.53 -23.46
N PRO A 721 -56.89 59.81 -24.24
CA PRO A 721 -57.80 60.41 -25.21
C PRO A 721 -58.83 61.37 -24.59
N PHE A 722 -59.32 61.07 -23.39
CA PHE A 722 -60.40 61.83 -22.74
C PHE A 722 -59.92 62.83 -21.68
N SER A 723 -58.60 62.94 -21.45
CA SER A 723 -58.03 63.79 -20.39
C SER A 723 -58.29 65.28 -20.54
N LYS A 724 -58.53 65.75 -21.78
CA LYS A 724 -58.80 67.16 -22.11
C LYS A 724 -60.27 67.46 -22.45
N SER A 725 -61.17 66.47 -22.36
CA SER A 725 -62.59 66.66 -22.72
C SER A 725 -63.39 67.29 -21.57
N LYS A 726 -63.98 68.47 -21.79
CA LYS A 726 -64.82 69.15 -20.80
C LYS A 726 -66.12 68.40 -20.48
N LYS A 727 -66.64 67.60 -21.43
CA LYS A 727 -67.88 66.80 -21.29
C LYS A 727 -67.75 65.58 -20.37
N VAL A 728 -66.52 65.18 -20.01
CA VAL A 728 -66.21 63.99 -19.20
C VAL A 728 -65.57 64.38 -17.86
N SER A 729 -65.85 65.60 -17.37
CA SER A 729 -65.25 66.19 -16.16
C SER A 729 -65.99 65.87 -14.86
N SER A 730 -67.19 65.27 -14.94
CA SER A 730 -68.00 64.88 -13.78
C SER A 730 -67.28 63.83 -12.90
N PRO A 731 -67.37 63.92 -11.55
CA PRO A 731 -66.79 62.94 -10.63
C PRO A 731 -67.20 61.49 -10.92
N TRP A 732 -68.41 61.26 -11.46
CA TRP A 732 -68.94 59.93 -11.78
C TRP A 732 -68.39 59.33 -13.09
N LEU A 733 -67.72 60.13 -13.93
CA LEU A 733 -67.10 59.70 -15.20
C LEU A 733 -65.57 59.65 -15.13
N ARG A 734 -65.00 59.66 -13.91
CA ARG A 734 -63.54 59.59 -13.68
C ARG A 734 -62.87 58.39 -14.37
N TRP A 735 -63.54 57.25 -14.41
CA TRP A 735 -63.03 56.03 -15.07
C TRP A 735 -62.81 56.21 -16.58
N ILE A 736 -63.62 57.03 -17.27
CA ILE A 736 -63.43 57.37 -18.70
C ILE A 736 -62.32 58.41 -18.85
N ARG A 737 -62.29 59.42 -17.98
CA ARG A 737 -61.29 60.50 -18.03
C ARG A 737 -59.86 60.00 -17.77
N ASP A 738 -59.72 59.04 -16.87
CA ASP A 738 -58.44 58.45 -16.47
C ASP A 738 -58.02 57.26 -17.35
N PHE A 739 -58.83 56.92 -18.36
CA PHE A 739 -58.49 55.94 -19.38
C PHE A 739 -57.19 56.35 -20.07
N ASN A 740 -56.24 55.42 -20.07
CA ASN A 740 -54.88 55.67 -20.52
C ASN A 740 -54.31 54.40 -21.14
N ILE A 741 -53.65 54.55 -22.28
CA ILE A 741 -53.10 53.43 -23.04
C ILE A 741 -51.69 53.77 -23.52
N TYR A 742 -50.76 52.83 -23.43
CA TYR A 742 -49.50 52.92 -24.17
C TYR A 742 -49.65 52.18 -25.49
N LEU A 743 -49.19 52.80 -26.58
CA LEU A 743 -49.29 52.26 -27.95
C LEU A 743 -48.06 51.45 -28.39
N TRP A 744 -47.00 51.45 -27.57
CA TRP A 744 -45.73 50.79 -27.91
C TRP A 744 -45.27 49.93 -26.72
N PRO A 745 -44.65 48.76 -26.99
CA PRO A 745 -44.06 47.93 -25.94
C PRO A 745 -42.97 48.69 -25.19
N LYS A 746 -42.77 48.33 -23.93
CA LYS A 746 -41.76 48.93 -23.06
C LYS A 746 -40.39 48.34 -23.29
N SER A 747 -40.32 47.01 -23.39
CA SER A 747 -39.10 46.29 -23.74
C SER A 747 -39.39 45.07 -24.59
N LEU A 748 -38.48 44.79 -25.52
CA LEU A 748 -38.48 43.60 -26.36
C LEU A 748 -37.03 43.12 -26.47
N SER A 749 -36.76 41.94 -25.96
CA SER A 749 -35.44 41.33 -25.97
C SER A 749 -35.49 39.92 -26.52
N PHE A 750 -34.57 39.62 -27.45
CA PHE A 750 -34.35 38.29 -28.01
C PHE A 750 -32.86 37.96 -27.89
N ARG A 751 -32.54 36.75 -27.48
CA ARG A 751 -31.15 36.27 -27.48
C ARG A 751 -31.10 34.88 -28.10
N PHE A 752 -30.34 34.76 -29.17
CA PHE A 752 -29.95 33.50 -29.75
C PHE A 752 -28.52 33.20 -29.33
N SER A 753 -28.26 31.99 -28.85
CA SER A 753 -26.92 31.54 -28.50
C SER A 753 -26.72 30.10 -28.93
N MET A 754 -25.62 29.86 -29.63
CA MET A 754 -25.19 28.53 -30.03
C MET A 754 -23.86 28.23 -29.36
N ASN A 755 -23.72 27.03 -28.81
CA ASN A 755 -22.45 26.55 -28.27
C ASN A 755 -22.16 25.17 -28.86
N ARG A 756 -21.11 25.08 -29.66
CA ARG A 756 -20.65 23.84 -30.29
C ARG A 756 -19.29 23.45 -29.74
N ILE A 757 -19.23 22.30 -29.09
CA ILE A 757 -18.03 21.63 -28.63
C ILE A 757 -17.75 20.47 -29.56
N PHE A 758 -16.56 20.47 -30.17
CA PHE A 758 -16.07 19.42 -31.04
C PHE A 758 -14.72 18.95 -30.52
N ASP A 759 -14.65 17.72 -30.07
CA ASP A 759 -13.45 17.07 -29.57
C ASP A 759 -13.09 15.89 -30.47
N SER A 760 -11.83 15.82 -30.91
CA SER A 760 -11.31 14.70 -31.69
C SER A 760 -10.01 14.20 -31.08
N ARG A 761 -9.99 12.94 -30.64
CA ARG A 761 -8.86 12.33 -29.95
C ARG A 761 -8.37 11.09 -30.67
N THR A 762 -7.07 10.99 -30.90
CA THR A 762 -6.42 9.80 -31.50
C THR A 762 -5.35 9.30 -30.54
N TYR A 763 -5.54 8.08 -30.04
CA TYR A 763 -4.52 7.40 -29.22
C TYR A 763 -3.35 6.96 -30.08
N ARG A 764 -2.17 6.92 -29.48
CA ARG A 764 -0.97 6.42 -30.15
C ARG A 764 -0.88 4.91 -30.02
N ASP A 765 -0.53 4.26 -31.11
CA ASP A 765 -0.15 2.86 -31.07
C ASP A 765 1.23 2.69 -30.40
N LYS A 766 1.28 1.81 -29.40
CA LYS A 766 2.49 1.44 -28.66
C LYS A 766 2.81 -0.05 -28.81
N SER A 767 2.07 -0.75 -29.66
CA SER A 767 2.28 -2.16 -29.94
C SER A 767 3.51 -2.35 -30.84
N PHE A 768 3.98 -3.59 -30.94
CA PHE A 768 5.06 -3.95 -31.86
C PHE A 768 4.60 -4.06 -33.31
N GLY A 769 3.29 -4.05 -33.58
CA GLY A 769 2.72 -4.08 -34.92
C GLY A 769 2.23 -2.68 -35.34
N ASP A 770 2.08 -2.46 -36.64
CA ASP A 770 1.51 -1.22 -37.16
C ASP A 770 -0.02 -1.29 -37.12
N ILE A 771 -0.63 -0.90 -35.99
CA ILE A 771 -2.09 -0.84 -35.85
C ILE A 771 -2.57 0.56 -36.23
N ILE A 772 -3.47 0.64 -37.23
CA ILE A 772 -4.08 1.91 -37.64
C ILE A 772 -5.08 2.35 -36.56
N THR A 773 -4.68 3.31 -35.73
CA THR A 773 -5.56 3.97 -34.76
C THR A 773 -6.43 5.03 -35.43
N ARG A 774 -7.75 4.97 -35.25
CA ARG A 774 -8.70 5.97 -35.77
C ARG A 774 -9.08 7.00 -34.69
N PRO A 775 -9.38 8.25 -35.07
CA PRO A 775 -9.86 9.26 -34.11
C PRO A 775 -11.24 8.91 -33.55
N THR A 776 -11.44 9.17 -32.27
CA THR A 776 -12.76 9.22 -31.63
C THR A 776 -13.26 10.67 -31.62
N TYR A 777 -14.56 10.86 -31.82
CA TYR A 777 -15.19 12.18 -31.89
C TYR A 777 -16.24 12.34 -30.80
N LYS A 778 -16.14 13.40 -30.00
CA LYS A 778 -17.20 13.85 -29.09
C LYS A 778 -17.72 15.20 -29.56
N ARG A 779 -19.04 15.28 -29.75
CA ARG A 779 -19.70 16.45 -30.36
C ARG A 779 -20.92 16.81 -29.53
N ASP A 780 -21.00 18.07 -29.16
CA ASP A 780 -22.14 18.64 -28.46
C ASP A 780 -22.44 20.01 -29.08
N TRP A 781 -23.69 20.25 -29.45
CA TRP A 781 -24.09 21.50 -30.07
C TRP A 781 -25.46 21.92 -29.55
N THR A 782 -25.45 22.89 -28.65
CA THR A 782 -26.65 23.47 -28.07
C THR A 782 -27.07 24.73 -28.81
N TYR A 783 -28.38 24.93 -28.94
CA TYR A 783 -29.00 26.12 -29.51
C TYR A 783 -30.09 26.65 -28.57
N ASN A 784 -29.73 27.73 -27.88
CA ASN A 784 -30.50 28.36 -26.82
C ASN A 784 -31.12 29.66 -27.31
N ARG A 785 -32.42 29.84 -27.06
CA ARG A 785 -33.17 31.03 -27.45
C ARG A 785 -33.91 31.57 -26.24
N ASP A 786 -33.66 32.83 -25.87
CA ASP A 786 -34.32 33.50 -24.75
C ASP A 786 -35.15 34.68 -25.28
N TYR A 787 -36.35 34.82 -24.75
CA TYR A 787 -37.36 35.80 -25.15
C TYR A 787 -37.82 36.57 -23.91
N SER A 788 -37.87 37.90 -24.00
CA SER A 788 -38.48 38.74 -22.97
C SER A 788 -39.26 39.88 -23.62
N PHE A 789 -40.54 39.97 -23.31
CA PHE A 789 -41.45 40.96 -23.84
C PHE A 789 -42.23 41.61 -22.71
N LYS A 790 -42.15 42.94 -22.61
CA LYS A 790 -42.88 43.71 -21.61
C LYS A 790 -43.74 44.77 -22.28
N TYR A 791 -45.04 44.71 -22.02
CA TYR A 791 -46.02 45.65 -22.53
C TYR A 791 -46.86 46.23 -21.39
N ASP A 792 -46.71 47.52 -21.13
CA ASP A 792 -47.59 48.22 -20.20
C ASP A 792 -48.85 48.62 -20.99
N PHE A 793 -50.00 47.97 -20.80
CA PHE A 793 -51.24 48.37 -21.48
C PHE A 793 -51.75 49.71 -20.95
N SER A 794 -51.66 49.92 -19.63
CA SER A 794 -52.01 51.17 -18.94
C SER A 794 -51.07 51.40 -17.75
N ARG A 795 -51.28 52.47 -16.98
CA ARG A 795 -50.54 52.68 -15.71
C ARG A 795 -50.77 51.58 -14.66
N SER A 796 -51.87 50.83 -14.76
CA SER A 796 -52.28 49.82 -13.77
C SER A 796 -52.29 48.40 -14.32
N LEU A 797 -52.00 48.19 -15.61
CA LEU A 797 -51.97 46.88 -16.25
C LEU A 797 -50.71 46.72 -17.09
N SER A 798 -49.87 45.75 -16.73
CA SER A 798 -48.66 45.38 -17.46
C SER A 798 -48.64 43.87 -17.69
N LEU A 799 -48.17 43.47 -18.86
CA LEU A 799 -47.90 42.10 -19.25
C LEU A 799 -46.40 41.90 -19.37
N GLU A 800 -45.87 40.84 -18.76
CA GLU A 800 -44.46 40.47 -18.86
C GLU A 800 -44.32 39.01 -19.27
N TYR A 801 -44.00 38.78 -20.53
CA TYR A 801 -43.78 37.44 -21.05
C TYR A 801 -42.28 37.14 -21.11
N VAL A 802 -41.85 36.05 -20.46
CA VAL A 802 -40.48 35.55 -20.52
C VAL A 802 -40.53 34.08 -20.94
N ALA A 803 -39.77 33.71 -21.96
CA ALA A 803 -39.69 32.33 -22.42
C ALA A 803 -38.26 31.92 -22.79
N GLY A 804 -37.94 30.64 -22.61
CA GLY A 804 -36.66 30.04 -22.96
C GLY A 804 -36.86 28.73 -23.71
N ALA A 805 -36.27 28.62 -24.88
CA ALA A 805 -36.21 27.39 -25.67
C ALA A 805 -34.77 26.86 -25.66
N ARG A 806 -34.58 25.66 -25.11
CA ARG A 806 -33.31 24.93 -25.11
C ARG A 806 -33.42 23.80 -26.13
N ALA A 807 -32.57 23.82 -27.14
CA ALA A 807 -32.52 22.81 -28.20
C ALA A 807 -31.09 22.34 -28.43
N TYR A 808 -30.93 21.23 -29.13
CA TYR A 808 -29.65 20.78 -29.65
C TYR A 808 -29.71 20.59 -31.17
N ILE A 809 -28.56 20.75 -31.82
CA ILE A 809 -28.38 20.46 -33.24
C ILE A 809 -27.96 19.01 -33.37
N ARG A 810 -28.78 18.19 -34.02
CA ARG A 810 -28.45 16.79 -34.26
C ARG A 810 -27.46 16.70 -35.42
N GLU A 811 -26.21 16.42 -35.11
CA GLU A 811 -25.21 16.16 -36.14
C GLU A 811 -25.32 14.72 -36.67
N PRO A 812 -25.05 14.47 -37.97
CA PRO A 812 -24.97 13.13 -38.54
C PRO A 812 -23.98 12.24 -37.78
N GLN A 813 -24.27 10.93 -37.69
CA GLN A 813 -23.47 9.99 -36.89
C GLN A 813 -22.03 9.86 -37.40
N ILE A 814 -21.85 9.84 -38.72
CA ILE A 814 -20.53 9.76 -39.37
C ILE A 814 -19.99 11.19 -39.52
N TYR A 815 -18.73 11.40 -39.14
CA TYR A 815 -17.99 12.63 -39.46
C TYR A 815 -17.10 12.37 -40.68
N PRO A 816 -17.53 12.73 -41.89
CA PRO A 816 -16.82 12.39 -43.11
C PRO A 816 -15.58 13.27 -43.31
N ASP A 817 -14.63 12.78 -44.10
CA ASP A 817 -13.47 13.56 -44.50
C ASP A 817 -13.89 14.77 -45.34
N LYS A 818 -13.28 15.93 -45.06
CA LYS A 818 -13.70 17.22 -45.62
C LYS A 818 -13.63 17.33 -47.14
N ASN A 819 -12.87 16.45 -47.79
CA ASN A 819 -12.66 16.44 -49.24
C ASN A 819 -13.60 15.46 -49.97
N THR A 820 -14.58 14.89 -49.28
CA THR A 820 -15.51 13.89 -49.84
C THR A 820 -16.88 14.48 -50.13
N GLN A 821 -17.64 13.89 -51.04
CA GLN A 821 -19.04 14.26 -51.31
C GLN A 821 -19.90 14.17 -50.03
N GLN A 822 -19.59 13.21 -49.14
CA GLN A 822 -20.27 13.04 -47.86
C GLN A 822 -20.14 14.29 -46.95
N TRP A 823 -19.07 15.08 -47.08
CA TRP A 823 -18.93 16.34 -46.35
C TRP A 823 -19.93 17.41 -46.80
N GLU A 824 -20.25 17.47 -48.09
CA GLU A 824 -21.26 18.39 -48.62
C GLU A 824 -22.66 18.03 -48.11
N GLU A 825 -22.97 16.74 -48.07
CA GLU A 825 -24.23 16.22 -47.52
C GLU A 825 -24.33 16.51 -46.02
N TYR A 826 -23.26 16.25 -45.27
CA TYR A 826 -23.16 16.59 -43.85
C TYR A 826 -23.41 18.10 -43.62
N LYS A 827 -22.78 18.99 -44.40
CA LYS A 827 -23.01 20.45 -44.28
C LYS A 827 -24.47 20.82 -44.55
N ARG A 828 -25.09 20.24 -45.57
CA ARG A 828 -26.49 20.50 -45.93
C ARG A 828 -27.43 20.11 -44.79
N GLU A 829 -27.20 18.95 -44.17
CA GLU A 829 -28.00 18.48 -43.03
C GLU A 829 -27.83 19.37 -41.79
N ILE A 830 -26.59 19.79 -41.48
CA ILE A 830 -26.33 20.75 -40.39
C ILE A 830 -27.07 22.07 -40.62
N TRP A 831 -26.99 22.63 -41.83
CA TRP A 831 -27.73 23.86 -42.15
C TRP A 831 -29.24 23.66 -42.06
N SER A 832 -29.76 22.53 -42.52
CA SER A 832 -31.17 22.18 -42.35
C SER A 832 -31.58 22.17 -40.87
N GLN A 833 -30.78 21.56 -39.99
CA GLN A 833 -31.02 21.55 -38.53
C GLN A 833 -30.93 22.95 -37.90
N ILE A 834 -30.01 23.81 -38.37
CA ILE A 834 -29.91 25.20 -37.89
C ILE A 834 -31.14 26.00 -38.29
N TRP A 835 -31.59 25.89 -39.55
CA TRP A 835 -32.78 26.58 -40.06
C TRP A 835 -34.08 26.06 -39.44
N SER A 836 -34.17 24.76 -39.13
CA SER A 836 -35.29 24.18 -38.37
C SER A 836 -35.25 24.48 -36.87
N MET A 837 -34.25 25.25 -36.42
CA MET A 837 -34.02 25.66 -35.04
C MET A 837 -33.72 24.53 -34.05
N GLY A 838 -33.20 23.40 -34.55
CA GLY A 838 -32.77 22.26 -33.78
C GLY A 838 -33.92 21.47 -33.13
N THR A 839 -33.55 20.37 -32.49
CA THR A 839 -34.50 19.53 -31.75
C THR A 839 -34.68 20.08 -30.35
N LEU A 840 -35.91 20.47 -30.00
CA LEU A 840 -36.24 21.06 -28.71
C LEU A 840 -36.10 20.02 -27.58
N GLN A 841 -35.38 20.38 -26.51
CA GLN A 841 -35.29 19.57 -25.29
C GLN A 841 -36.21 20.10 -24.20
N ASN A 842 -36.24 21.42 -24.03
CA ASN A 842 -37.02 22.07 -22.99
C ASN A 842 -37.53 23.42 -23.48
N PHE A 843 -38.78 23.73 -23.12
CA PHE A 843 -39.37 25.04 -23.31
C PHE A 843 -40.03 25.47 -22.00
N ASN A 844 -39.62 26.62 -21.47
CA ASN A 844 -40.22 27.22 -20.30
C ASN A 844 -40.79 28.60 -20.64
N GLN A 845 -41.89 28.97 -19.99
CA GLN A 845 -42.49 30.29 -20.13
C GLN A 845 -43.10 30.78 -18.81
N SER A 846 -43.11 32.10 -18.63
CA SER A 846 -43.73 32.84 -17.54
C SER A 846 -44.46 34.04 -18.13
N VAL A 847 -45.67 34.33 -17.64
CA VAL A 847 -46.55 35.43 -18.08
C VAL A 847 -46.91 36.31 -16.89
#